data_AF-A0A171A847-F1
#
_entry.id   AF-A0A171A847-F1
#
_cell.length_a   1.000
_cell.length_b   1.000
_cell.length_c   1.000
_cell.angle_alpha   90.00
_cell.angle_beta   90.00
_cell.angle_gamma   90.00
#
_symmetry.space_group_name_H-M   'P 1'
#
loop_
_entity.id
_entity.type
_entity.pdbx_description
1 polymer ?
#
loop_
_entity_poly.entity_id
_entity_poly.type
_entity_poly.pdbx_seq_one_letter_code
_entity_poly.pdbx_strand_id
1 'polypeptide(L)'
;MNAAAAALKGMVFPVKGTVKSLPEVLTPDETVQALAVAHHDGTMGVLALTDRRVLFRAQGWAGQRLVSHTLVEITDVRGTDGLGQYTLTLFVAGWAVEFKNMDKRDGRSFTDRLQQWRHWYAAAQTGVAAHPAPVQPFAAPAPSVAPAQVPHQPAPSAPVPPQPSPPSTSGGGGGFFGRRRREAEAEAARLGEELRARTAEAEALRAENHRLLTELTALAGADTARLVQETDRIRRTHAEHLAELQRIDAVLDAKVEAAAERAERELQGARQRLHEMEARAQEAERRLAEAQRDLVVTDDLVLLQEAGIYEYRHPLADAVAYKAELDRIKDRYKTLTKNGRAVVGVTDWTVNGSAAEGRRMVRDFSKLMLRAYNAEADAAVRGMKPHRLASLVDRLQKSRETIARLGRTMRIQVTDEYHRLRVRELELTADYLAKVEEEKERRREERARQREEERLEREIARERARLDKERNRLALALERARSAGQADAAQIEELERKLAEIDAEEEAIDRREANSRAGYVYVISNIGAFGESMVKIGLTRRLDPMDRVNELGDASVPFRFDVHALIYSDDAVGLERALHQEFEAQRVNRVNPRREFFHVTPAQVRDALARHAGQHLLEFHEKPEAPEWRASIAAARAQS
;
A
#
# COMPACT_ATOMS: atom_id res chain seq x y z
N MET A 1 6.00 -12.12 21.13
CA MET A 1 4.89 -11.33 20.55
C MET A 1 5.12 -9.81 20.55
N ASN A 2 5.55 -9.17 21.64
CA ASN A 2 5.57 -7.69 21.75
C ASN A 2 6.27 -6.91 20.60
N ALA A 3 7.31 -7.44 19.96
CA ALA A 3 7.96 -6.78 18.82
C ALA A 3 7.02 -6.61 17.60
N ALA A 4 6.16 -7.60 17.32
CA ALA A 4 5.21 -7.54 16.20
C ALA A 4 4.09 -6.51 16.44
N ALA A 5 3.73 -6.26 17.71
CA ALA A 5 2.73 -5.26 18.06
C ALA A 5 3.20 -3.82 17.75
N ALA A 6 4.50 -3.54 17.91
CA ALA A 6 5.07 -2.22 17.62
C ALA A 6 5.10 -1.91 16.10
N ALA A 7 5.42 -2.91 15.26
CA ALA A 7 5.50 -2.76 13.81
C ALA A 7 4.14 -2.55 13.11
N LEU A 8 3.01 -2.83 13.79
CA LEU A 8 1.67 -2.73 13.18
C LEU A 8 1.14 -1.28 13.02
N LYS A 9 1.83 -0.28 13.59
CA LYS A 9 1.33 1.10 13.69
C LYS A 9 1.67 1.95 12.44
N GLY A 10 1.08 1.59 11.30
CA GLY A 10 1.12 2.40 10.06
C GLY A 10 0.77 1.68 8.76
N MET A 11 0.75 0.33 8.74
CA MET A 11 0.70 -0.42 7.49
C MET A 11 -0.71 -0.55 6.87
N VAL A 12 -0.78 -0.31 5.56
CA VAL A 12 -1.96 -0.46 4.69
C VAL A 12 -1.98 -1.87 4.06
N PHE A 13 -3.04 -2.19 3.31
CA PHE A 13 -3.24 -3.44 2.57
C PHE A 13 -2.02 -3.85 1.70
N PRO A 14 -1.73 -5.15 1.49
CA PRO A 14 -2.40 -6.35 2.01
C PRO A 14 -1.65 -7.03 3.20
N VAL A 15 -0.56 -6.42 3.68
CA VAL A 15 0.48 -7.08 4.50
C VAL A 15 -0.03 -7.71 5.81
N LYS A 16 -1.12 -7.18 6.39
CA LYS A 16 -1.68 -7.63 7.68
C LYS A 16 -2.10 -9.11 7.70
N GLY A 17 -2.47 -9.69 6.56
CA GLY A 17 -2.73 -11.14 6.45
C GLY A 17 -1.43 -11.95 6.59
N THR A 18 -0.41 -11.55 5.84
CA THR A 18 0.90 -12.22 5.78
C THR A 18 1.67 -12.18 7.10
N VAL A 19 1.48 -11.15 7.93
CA VAL A 19 2.03 -11.11 9.31
C VAL A 19 1.34 -12.12 10.22
N LYS A 20 0.01 -12.31 10.08
CA LYS A 20 -0.74 -13.30 10.88
C LYS A 20 -0.38 -14.74 10.53
N SER A 21 -0.11 -15.01 9.25
CA SER A 21 0.28 -16.35 8.77
C SER A 21 1.76 -16.67 8.98
N LEU A 22 2.62 -15.69 9.31
CA LEU A 22 4.06 -15.90 9.48
C LEU A 22 4.44 -17.10 10.40
N PRO A 23 3.74 -17.39 11.52
CA PRO A 23 4.05 -18.56 12.36
C PRO A 23 3.93 -19.92 11.66
N GLU A 24 3.15 -20.04 10.57
CA GLU A 24 2.98 -21.28 9.81
C GLU A 24 4.26 -21.75 9.10
N VAL A 25 5.22 -20.84 8.89
CA VAL A 25 6.46 -21.10 8.12
C VAL A 25 7.73 -20.99 8.97
N LEU A 26 7.59 -20.78 10.28
CA LEU A 26 8.67 -20.83 11.27
C LEU A 26 8.76 -22.22 11.88
N THR A 27 9.95 -22.69 12.24
CA THR A 27 10.07 -23.91 13.06
C THR A 27 9.72 -23.61 14.54
N PRO A 28 9.28 -24.59 15.35
CA PRO A 28 8.74 -24.33 16.70
C PRO A 28 9.63 -23.49 17.63
N ASP A 29 10.95 -23.65 17.53
CA ASP A 29 11.94 -22.92 18.35
C ASP A 29 12.52 -21.67 17.66
N GLU A 30 12.01 -21.26 16.50
CA GLU A 30 12.55 -20.14 15.72
C GLU A 30 11.96 -18.78 16.13
N THR A 31 12.84 -17.85 16.49
CA THR A 31 12.50 -16.57 17.11
C THR A 31 12.64 -15.41 16.13
N VAL A 32 11.56 -14.67 15.90
CA VAL A 32 11.58 -13.46 15.05
C VAL A 32 12.17 -12.27 15.82
N GLN A 33 13.27 -11.71 15.31
CA GLN A 33 14.04 -10.63 15.93
C GLN A 33 13.83 -9.27 15.25
N ALA A 34 13.49 -9.25 13.97
CA ALA A 34 13.06 -8.06 13.26
C ALA A 34 12.03 -8.40 12.18
N LEU A 35 11.16 -7.43 11.88
CA LEU A 35 10.19 -7.46 10.81
C LEU A 35 10.31 -6.15 10.02
N ALA A 36 10.15 -6.23 8.70
CA ALA A 36 10.05 -5.11 7.80
C ALA A 36 9.08 -5.45 6.66
N VAL A 37 8.64 -4.44 5.91
CA VAL A 37 7.92 -4.64 4.64
C VAL A 37 8.86 -4.35 3.49
N ALA A 38 8.85 -5.22 2.48
CA ALA A 38 9.70 -5.11 1.31
C ALA A 38 8.94 -5.53 0.04
N HIS A 39 9.44 -5.11 -1.11
CA HIS A 39 9.11 -5.66 -2.41
C HIS A 39 10.27 -6.54 -2.89
N HIS A 40 9.96 -7.74 -3.36
CA HIS A 40 10.92 -8.66 -3.96
C HIS A 40 10.26 -9.30 -5.19
N ASP A 41 10.96 -9.31 -6.33
CA ASP A 41 10.44 -9.67 -7.66
C ASP A 41 9.05 -9.08 -7.95
N GLY A 42 8.92 -7.76 -7.77
CA GLY A 42 7.68 -7.02 -7.98
C GLY A 42 6.56 -7.27 -6.96
N THR A 43 6.73 -8.22 -6.04
CA THR A 43 5.70 -8.63 -5.07
C THR A 43 5.96 -8.01 -3.71
N MET A 44 4.97 -7.35 -3.10
CA MET A 44 5.08 -6.83 -1.71
C MET A 44 4.81 -7.93 -0.68
N GLY A 45 5.63 -7.98 0.38
CA GLY A 45 5.53 -8.99 1.43
C GLY A 45 6.21 -8.60 2.74
N VAL A 46 6.17 -9.53 3.69
CA VAL A 46 6.82 -9.42 5.00
C VAL A 46 8.22 -9.99 4.88
N LEU A 47 9.22 -9.20 5.27
CA LEU A 47 10.60 -9.64 5.49
C LEU A 47 10.82 -9.82 6.99
N ALA A 48 11.30 -11.00 7.38
CA ALA A 48 11.59 -11.36 8.77
C ALA A 48 13.07 -11.77 8.92
N LEU A 49 13.68 -11.31 10.01
CA LEU A 49 14.97 -11.81 10.50
C LEU A 49 14.69 -12.70 11.71
N THR A 50 15.17 -13.93 11.67
CA THR A 50 15.12 -14.87 12.79
C THR A 50 16.51 -15.13 13.37
N ASP A 51 16.64 -15.93 14.42
CA ASP A 51 17.93 -16.47 14.89
C ASP A 51 18.61 -17.44 13.91
N ARG A 52 17.94 -17.80 12.80
CA ARG A 52 18.39 -18.86 11.87
C ARG A 52 18.54 -18.39 10.43
N ARG A 53 17.70 -17.45 9.97
CA ARG A 53 17.57 -17.06 8.57
C ARG A 53 16.98 -15.66 8.37
N VAL A 54 17.13 -15.16 7.15
CA VAL A 54 16.24 -14.14 6.59
C VAL A 54 15.15 -14.85 5.79
N LEU A 55 13.89 -14.48 6.04
CA LEU A 55 12.70 -15.09 5.44
C LEU A 55 11.79 -14.00 4.87
N PHE A 56 11.46 -14.09 3.58
CA PHE A 56 10.47 -13.24 2.93
C PHE A 56 9.23 -14.07 2.57
N ARG A 57 8.04 -13.64 3.02
CA ARG A 57 6.75 -14.23 2.64
C ARG A 57 5.86 -13.19 2.00
N ALA A 58 5.21 -13.55 0.90
CA ALA A 58 4.15 -12.78 0.27
C ALA A 58 2.93 -13.67 -0.05
N GLN A 59 1.75 -13.06 -0.03
CA GLN A 59 0.46 -13.68 -0.35
C GLN A 59 -0.24 -12.74 -1.34
N GLY A 60 -0.52 -13.20 -2.56
CA GLY A 60 -1.14 -12.41 -3.61
C GLY A 60 -2.08 -13.22 -4.49
N TRP A 61 -2.72 -12.55 -5.45
CA TRP A 61 -3.63 -13.18 -6.41
C TRP A 61 -2.93 -14.22 -7.31
N ALA A 62 -1.62 -14.06 -7.54
CA ALA A 62 -0.76 -15.03 -8.24
C ALA A 62 -0.24 -16.18 -7.35
N GLY A 63 -0.73 -16.31 -6.10
CA GLY A 63 -0.37 -17.38 -5.17
C GLY A 63 0.48 -16.95 -3.98
N GLN A 64 1.10 -17.94 -3.34
CA GLN A 64 2.06 -17.74 -2.24
C GLN A 64 3.48 -17.67 -2.78
N ARG A 65 4.31 -16.76 -2.23
CA ARG A 65 5.75 -16.74 -2.46
C ARG A 65 6.50 -16.77 -1.13
N LEU A 66 7.50 -17.63 -1.04
CA LEU A 66 8.38 -17.78 0.11
C LEU A 66 9.83 -17.80 -0.40
N VAL A 67 10.69 -16.97 0.18
CA VAL A 67 12.14 -16.93 -0.11
C VAL A 67 12.86 -16.99 1.23
N SER A 68 13.86 -17.86 1.38
CA SER A 68 14.48 -18.19 2.65
C SER A 68 15.99 -18.37 2.45
N HIS A 69 16.80 -17.65 3.21
CA HIS A 69 18.27 -17.76 3.20
C HIS A 69 18.80 -17.91 4.62
N THR A 70 19.56 -18.96 4.91
CA THR A 70 20.15 -19.12 6.25
C THR A 70 21.20 -18.04 6.51
N LEU A 71 21.44 -17.69 7.78
CA LEU A 71 22.43 -16.64 8.12
C LEU A 71 23.87 -17.01 7.69
N VAL A 72 24.14 -18.30 7.44
CA VAL A 72 25.41 -18.83 6.95
C VAL A 72 25.60 -18.62 5.43
N GLU A 73 24.50 -18.58 4.66
CA GLU A 73 24.53 -18.38 3.21
C GLU A 73 24.87 -16.93 2.80
N ILE A 74 24.71 -15.97 3.71
CA ILE A 74 24.78 -14.52 3.44
C ILE A 74 26.23 -14.02 3.53
N THR A 75 26.89 -13.91 2.38
CA THR A 75 28.31 -13.53 2.24
C THR A 75 28.55 -12.01 2.24
N ASP A 76 27.54 -11.18 1.95
CA ASP A 76 27.59 -9.73 2.17
C ASP A 76 26.18 -9.13 2.36
N VAL A 77 26.09 -7.95 2.98
CA VAL A 77 24.83 -7.26 3.32
C VAL A 77 25.00 -5.75 3.13
N ARG A 78 24.29 -5.20 2.15
CA ARG A 78 24.34 -3.76 1.82
C ARG A 78 22.97 -3.12 1.93
N GLY A 79 22.94 -1.90 2.45
CA GLY A 79 21.75 -1.07 2.51
C GLY A 79 21.94 0.20 1.69
N THR A 80 20.96 0.55 0.87
CA THR A 80 20.99 1.74 0.01
C THR A 80 19.82 2.66 0.32
N ASP A 81 20.15 3.89 0.72
CA ASP A 81 19.18 4.96 0.93
C ASP A 81 18.76 5.57 -0.43
N GLY A 82 17.57 5.22 -0.91
CA GLY A 82 16.98 5.77 -2.13
C GLY A 82 16.26 7.11 -1.91
N LEU A 83 15.70 7.69 -2.97
CA LEU A 83 15.06 9.02 -2.98
C LEU A 83 13.66 9.07 -2.32
N GLY A 84 13.40 8.18 -1.36
CA GLY A 84 12.14 8.09 -0.60
C GLY A 84 12.03 6.78 0.19
N GLN A 85 12.55 5.69 -0.37
CA GLN A 85 12.53 4.34 0.23
C GLN A 85 13.95 3.78 0.38
N TYR A 86 14.07 2.63 1.04
CA TYR A 86 15.32 1.91 1.27
C TYR A 86 15.37 0.58 0.50
N THR A 87 16.57 0.17 0.08
CA THR A 87 16.83 -1.12 -0.55
C THR A 87 17.87 -1.89 0.26
N LEU A 88 17.52 -3.10 0.69
CA LEU A 88 18.42 -4.09 1.27
C LEU A 88 18.86 -5.07 0.17
N THR A 89 20.16 -5.26 0.01
CA THR A 89 20.75 -6.24 -0.90
C THR A 89 21.55 -7.27 -0.09
N LEU A 90 21.11 -8.52 -0.14
CA LEU A 90 21.85 -9.66 0.41
C LEU A 90 22.69 -10.28 -0.70
N PHE A 91 23.94 -10.62 -0.42
CA PHE A 91 24.74 -11.45 -1.31
C PHE A 91 24.73 -12.88 -0.78
N VAL A 92 24.26 -13.81 -1.60
CA VAL A 92 24.08 -15.23 -1.26
C VAL A 92 24.73 -16.06 -2.36
N ALA A 93 25.73 -16.88 -2.00
CA ALA A 93 26.50 -17.71 -2.94
C ALA A 93 27.02 -16.95 -4.19
N GLY A 94 27.32 -15.65 -4.05
CA GLY A 94 27.78 -14.76 -5.13
C GLY A 94 26.69 -14.00 -5.88
N TRP A 95 25.41 -14.30 -5.64
CA TRP A 95 24.26 -13.64 -6.27
C TRP A 95 23.67 -12.54 -5.38
N ALA A 96 23.22 -11.44 -5.99
CA ALA A 96 22.55 -10.35 -5.28
C ALA A 96 21.03 -10.59 -5.21
N VAL A 97 20.49 -10.66 -4.00
CA VAL A 97 19.05 -10.78 -3.70
C VAL A 97 18.57 -9.45 -3.14
N GLU A 98 17.70 -8.77 -3.87
CA GLU A 98 17.25 -7.41 -3.53
C GLU A 98 15.84 -7.39 -2.90
N PHE A 99 15.72 -6.60 -1.83
CA PHE A 99 14.51 -6.27 -1.10
C PHE A 99 14.33 -4.76 -1.15
N LYS A 100 13.39 -4.29 -1.98
CA LYS A 100 13.20 -2.88 -2.36
C LYS A 100 12.01 -2.26 -1.64
N ASN A 101 11.86 -0.95 -1.81
CA ASN A 101 10.69 -0.19 -1.35
C ASN A 101 10.43 -0.31 0.17
N MET A 102 11.48 -0.54 0.96
CA MET A 102 11.39 -0.64 2.42
C MET A 102 11.25 0.75 3.04
N ASP A 103 10.65 0.84 4.22
CA ASP A 103 10.76 2.04 5.04
C ASP A 103 12.23 2.31 5.45
N LYS A 104 12.61 3.58 5.59
CA LYS A 104 13.99 4.00 5.85
C LYS A 104 14.44 3.81 7.30
N ARG A 105 13.52 3.67 8.26
CA ARG A 105 13.85 3.33 9.66
C ARG A 105 13.92 1.81 9.81
N ASP A 106 12.93 1.10 9.30
CA ASP A 106 12.88 -0.37 9.36
C ASP A 106 14.01 -1.00 8.55
N GLY A 107 14.26 -0.52 7.32
CA GLY A 107 15.33 -1.03 6.45
C GLY A 107 16.73 -0.86 7.03
N ARG A 108 17.02 0.29 7.66
CA ARG A 108 18.30 0.50 8.38
C ARG A 108 18.39 -0.39 9.62
N SER A 109 17.38 -0.38 10.49
CA SER A 109 17.30 -1.28 11.66
C SER A 109 17.47 -2.76 11.30
N PHE A 110 16.92 -3.21 10.17
CA PHE A 110 17.06 -4.58 9.68
C PHE A 110 18.48 -4.86 9.18
N THR A 111 19.07 -3.93 8.44
CA THR A 111 20.46 -4.02 7.92
C THR A 111 21.47 -4.03 9.06
N ASP A 112 21.33 -3.11 10.02
CA ASP A 112 22.22 -2.99 11.19
C ASP A 112 22.19 -4.28 12.03
N ARG A 113 20.99 -4.84 12.28
CA ARG A 113 20.82 -6.12 13.00
C ARG A 113 21.43 -7.29 12.24
N LEU A 114 21.25 -7.35 10.91
CA LEU A 114 21.79 -8.43 10.10
C LEU A 114 23.32 -8.35 10.00
N GLN A 115 23.89 -7.15 9.93
CA GLN A 115 25.33 -6.94 10.02
C GLN A 115 25.86 -7.30 11.42
N GLN A 116 25.19 -6.93 12.51
CA GLN A 116 25.54 -7.36 13.87
C GLN A 116 25.53 -8.89 13.99
N TRP A 117 24.52 -9.56 13.43
CA TRP A 117 24.46 -11.03 13.39
C TRP A 117 25.61 -11.67 12.63
N ARG A 118 26.06 -11.07 11.51
CA ARG A 118 27.22 -11.59 10.76
C ARG A 118 28.54 -11.42 11.51
N HIS A 119 28.73 -10.30 12.21
CA HIS A 119 29.88 -10.13 13.12
C HIS A 119 29.83 -11.13 14.29
N TRP A 120 28.64 -11.37 14.86
CA TRP A 120 28.45 -12.37 15.91
C TRP A 120 28.74 -13.80 15.42
N TYR A 121 28.25 -14.18 14.25
CA TYR A 121 28.45 -15.54 13.71
C TYR A 121 29.93 -15.79 13.34
N ALA A 122 30.64 -14.76 12.86
CA ALA A 122 32.09 -14.82 12.67
C ALA A 122 32.84 -14.98 14.01
N ALA A 123 32.47 -14.21 15.03
CA ALA A 123 33.06 -14.31 16.37
C ALA A 123 32.77 -15.66 17.07
N ALA A 124 31.58 -16.22 16.85
CA ALA A 124 31.18 -17.53 17.35
C ALA A 124 31.99 -18.68 16.70
N GLN A 125 32.32 -18.57 15.40
CA GLN A 125 33.24 -19.52 14.75
C GLN A 125 34.68 -19.41 15.27
N THR A 126 35.07 -18.27 15.85
CA THR A 126 36.33 -18.12 16.62
C THR A 126 36.20 -18.42 18.12
N GLY A 127 35.04 -18.92 18.58
CA GLY A 127 34.83 -19.39 19.95
C GLY A 127 34.56 -18.33 21.02
N VAL A 128 34.26 -17.07 20.66
CA VAL A 128 34.15 -15.96 21.63
C VAL A 128 32.94 -15.05 21.36
N ALA A 129 31.74 -15.45 21.79
CA ALA A 129 30.61 -14.56 22.13
C ALA A 129 29.42 -15.31 22.74
N ALA A 130 28.59 -14.62 23.55
CA ALA A 130 27.23 -15.03 23.90
C ALA A 130 26.20 -14.26 23.05
N HIS A 131 24.92 -14.65 23.05
CA HIS A 131 23.86 -13.96 22.29
C HIS A 131 23.65 -12.49 22.75
N PRO A 132 23.37 -11.55 21.83
CA PRO A 132 22.97 -10.19 22.20
C PRO A 132 21.54 -10.14 22.77
N ALA A 133 21.38 -9.50 23.94
CA ALA A 133 20.10 -9.33 24.61
C ALA A 133 19.32 -8.09 24.10
N PRO A 134 17.98 -8.05 24.19
CA PRO A 134 17.18 -6.92 23.74
C PRO A 134 17.28 -5.71 24.69
N VAL A 135 17.67 -4.54 24.16
CA VAL A 135 17.87 -3.30 24.92
C VAL A 135 16.64 -2.36 24.77
N GLN A 136 16.25 -1.69 25.86
CA GLN A 136 15.16 -0.71 25.89
C GLN A 136 15.62 0.72 25.48
N PRO A 137 14.73 1.60 25.01
CA PRO A 137 15.11 2.91 24.48
C PRO A 137 15.37 3.97 25.57
N PHE A 138 16.60 4.52 25.57
CA PHE A 138 17.03 5.85 26.01
C PHE A 138 16.56 6.46 27.36
N ALA A 139 17.55 6.85 28.18
CA ALA A 139 17.43 7.87 29.23
C ALA A 139 18.35 9.06 28.92
N ALA A 140 18.05 10.24 29.48
CA ALA A 140 18.77 11.48 29.21
C ALA A 140 19.95 11.74 30.18
N PRO A 141 21.01 12.49 29.77
CA PRO A 141 22.16 12.80 30.61
C PRO A 141 21.94 13.96 31.58
N ALA A 142 22.73 14.00 32.65
CA ALA A 142 22.77 15.07 33.67
C ALA A 142 24.06 15.92 33.54
N PRO A 143 24.12 17.15 34.11
CA PRO A 143 25.14 18.15 33.78
C PRO A 143 26.45 18.06 34.60
N SER A 144 27.45 18.83 34.16
CA SER A 144 28.81 18.93 34.72
C SER A 144 28.94 19.94 35.87
N VAL A 145 30.08 19.90 36.59
CA VAL A 145 30.44 20.77 37.73
C VAL A 145 31.82 21.42 37.48
N ALA A 146 32.00 22.68 37.93
CA ALA A 146 33.22 23.47 37.71
C ALA A 146 34.00 23.75 39.03
N PRO A 147 35.34 24.01 38.97
CA PRO A 147 36.17 24.35 40.13
C PRO A 147 36.24 25.87 40.44
N ALA A 148 36.85 26.24 41.58
CA ALA A 148 36.77 27.57 42.21
C ALA A 148 38.10 28.38 42.25
N GLN A 149 38.07 29.56 42.87
CA GLN A 149 39.06 30.66 42.78
C GLN A 149 40.08 30.74 43.96
N VAL A 150 41.07 31.64 43.82
CA VAL A 150 42.18 31.96 44.76
C VAL A 150 41.91 33.28 45.51
N PRO A 151 42.52 33.54 46.70
CA PRO A 151 43.01 34.92 46.96
C PRO A 151 44.25 35.13 47.89
N HIS A 152 45.15 36.04 47.45
CA HIS A 152 45.84 37.15 48.18
C HIS A 152 46.98 37.04 49.25
N GLN A 153 47.72 38.17 49.32
CA GLN A 153 48.86 38.64 50.17
C GLN A 153 48.43 39.86 51.04
N PRO A 154 49.15 40.36 52.11
CA PRO A 154 50.33 41.29 52.00
C PRO A 154 51.29 41.43 53.25
N ALA A 155 52.11 42.51 53.33
CA ALA A 155 53.07 42.95 54.42
C ALA A 155 52.98 44.51 54.65
N PRO A 156 53.91 45.34 55.24
CA PRO A 156 55.31 45.21 55.79
C PRO A 156 55.61 45.96 57.15
N SER A 157 56.89 46.11 57.59
CA SER A 157 57.38 47.01 58.70
C SER A 157 58.94 47.13 58.85
N ALA A 158 59.50 48.26 59.34
CA ALA A 158 60.94 48.44 59.78
C ALA A 158 61.31 49.81 60.46
N PRO A 159 62.20 49.85 61.50
CA PRO A 159 62.96 51.06 61.94
C PRO A 159 64.48 50.83 62.25
N VAL A 160 65.18 51.78 62.94
CA VAL A 160 66.68 51.97 62.92
C VAL A 160 67.37 52.22 64.35
N PRO A 161 68.45 53.03 64.64
CA PRO A 161 69.67 52.64 65.43
C PRO A 161 69.94 53.40 66.78
N PRO A 162 71.16 53.33 67.44
CA PRO A 162 72.17 54.44 67.42
C PRO A 162 73.69 54.09 67.74
N GLN A 163 74.56 55.11 67.95
CA GLN A 163 76.01 55.07 68.40
C GLN A 163 76.28 55.91 69.69
N PRO A 164 77.46 55.80 70.38
CA PRO A 164 78.36 56.97 70.64
C PRO A 164 79.90 56.68 70.80
N SER A 165 80.70 57.56 71.45
CA SER A 165 82.17 57.78 71.29
C SER A 165 83.08 57.73 72.59
N PRO A 166 84.46 57.70 72.50
CA PRO A 166 85.47 57.75 73.61
C PRO A 166 86.16 59.16 73.76
N PRO A 167 87.38 59.46 74.35
CA PRO A 167 88.45 58.69 75.09
C PRO A 167 89.09 59.42 76.35
N SER A 168 90.26 58.98 76.91
CA SER A 168 91.32 59.82 77.61
C SER A 168 92.47 59.01 78.33
N THR A 169 93.46 59.68 79.00
CA THR A 169 94.85 59.18 79.27
C THR A 169 95.58 59.65 80.58
N SER A 170 96.45 58.80 81.18
CA SER A 170 97.58 59.11 82.13
C SER A 170 98.47 57.85 82.36
N GLY A 171 99.67 57.80 83.01
CA GLY A 171 100.68 58.80 83.43
C GLY A 171 100.96 58.90 84.96
N GLY A 172 102.16 58.66 85.57
CA GLY A 172 103.41 57.98 85.16
C GLY A 172 104.74 58.54 85.78
N GLY A 173 105.61 57.73 86.46
CA GLY A 173 106.98 58.15 86.88
C GLY A 173 107.78 57.23 87.88
N GLY A 174 109.13 57.24 87.80
CA GLY A 174 110.15 56.75 88.79
C GLY A 174 110.29 55.22 89.05
N GLY A 175 111.46 54.61 89.34
CA GLY A 175 112.87 55.05 89.37
C GLY A 175 113.85 53.94 89.90
N PHE A 176 115.17 54.12 89.70
CA PHE A 176 116.32 53.30 90.21
C PHE A 176 116.68 51.92 89.57
N PHE A 177 117.92 51.47 89.87
CA PHE A 177 118.62 50.22 89.48
C PHE A 177 119.04 50.01 88.01
N GLY A 178 120.02 50.80 87.57
CA GLY A 178 120.67 50.76 86.25
C GLY A 178 121.56 49.56 85.90
N ARG A 179 121.13 48.32 86.18
CA ARG A 179 121.69 47.12 85.51
C ARG A 179 120.61 46.32 84.78
N ARG A 180 119.44 46.08 85.42
CA ARG A 180 118.20 45.65 84.74
C ARG A 180 117.80 46.58 83.59
N ARG A 181 118.15 47.87 83.68
CA ARG A 181 117.81 48.87 82.65
C ARG A 181 118.26 48.46 81.25
N ARG A 182 119.47 47.90 81.07
CA ARG A 182 119.95 47.51 79.72
C ARG A 182 119.28 46.23 79.19
N GLU A 183 118.95 45.31 80.08
CA GLU A 183 118.18 44.10 79.74
C GLU A 183 116.75 44.49 79.33
N ALA A 184 116.11 45.36 80.11
CA ALA A 184 114.79 45.91 79.80
C ALA A 184 114.76 46.81 78.56
N GLU A 185 115.83 47.58 78.28
CA GLU A 185 115.96 48.36 77.05
C GLU A 185 116.14 47.46 75.82
N ALA A 186 116.86 46.33 75.94
CA ALA A 186 116.98 45.34 74.88
C ALA A 186 115.68 44.52 74.67
N GLU A 187 115.00 44.15 75.74
CA GLU A 187 113.71 43.44 75.70
C GLU A 187 112.61 44.36 75.15
N ALA A 188 112.55 45.63 75.56
CA ALA A 188 111.65 46.63 74.99
C ALA A 188 111.96 46.97 73.53
N ALA A 189 113.24 46.94 73.11
CA ALA A 189 113.60 47.07 71.70
C ALA A 189 113.08 45.89 70.88
N ARG A 190 113.24 44.65 71.38
CA ARG A 190 112.77 43.42 70.73
C ARG A 190 111.24 43.34 70.67
N LEU A 191 110.56 43.65 71.78
CA LEU A 191 109.09 43.76 71.83
C LEU A 191 108.57 44.90 70.95
N GLY A 192 109.31 46.01 70.84
CA GLY A 192 108.98 47.11 69.94
C GLY A 192 109.18 46.75 68.46
N GLU A 193 110.09 45.84 68.14
CA GLU A 193 110.28 45.29 66.80
C GLU A 193 109.23 44.23 66.45
N GLU A 194 108.92 43.32 67.38
CA GLU A 194 107.80 42.38 67.23
C GLU A 194 106.46 43.13 67.11
N LEU A 195 106.22 44.18 67.90
CA LEU A 195 105.02 45.01 67.79
C LEU A 195 104.93 45.69 66.41
N ARG A 196 106.05 46.19 65.85
CA ARG A 196 106.08 46.75 64.48
C ARG A 196 105.76 45.68 63.43
N ALA A 197 106.30 44.47 63.58
CA ALA A 197 105.98 43.35 62.70
C ALA A 197 104.49 42.98 62.77
N ARG A 198 103.92 42.91 63.98
CA ARG A 198 102.48 42.67 64.23
C ARG A 198 101.59 43.79 63.69
N THR A 199 101.99 45.05 63.77
CA THR A 199 101.21 46.15 63.15
C THR A 199 101.27 46.10 61.64
N ALA A 200 102.42 45.77 61.03
CA ALA A 200 102.53 45.60 59.59
C ALA A 200 101.74 44.37 59.09
N GLU A 201 101.75 43.25 59.82
CA GLU A 201 100.90 42.08 59.59
C GLU A 201 99.41 42.46 59.65
N ALA A 202 98.99 43.20 60.68
CA ALA A 202 97.62 43.67 60.83
C ALA A 202 97.19 44.69 59.76
N GLU A 203 98.11 45.51 59.24
CA GLU A 203 97.85 46.44 58.13
C GLU A 203 97.76 45.72 56.78
N ALA A 204 98.62 44.73 56.53
CA ALA A 204 98.53 43.86 55.36
C ALA A 204 97.20 43.09 55.34
N LEU A 205 96.81 42.47 56.46
CA LEU A 205 95.53 41.76 56.59
C LEU A 205 94.32 42.70 56.46
N ARG A 206 94.41 43.97 56.86
CA ARG A 206 93.36 44.98 56.62
C ARG A 206 93.26 45.33 55.13
N ALA A 207 94.39 45.52 54.45
CA ALA A 207 94.40 45.78 53.00
C ALA A 207 93.85 44.59 52.21
N GLU A 208 94.19 43.36 52.60
CA GLU A 208 93.65 42.13 52.01
C GLU A 208 92.15 41.97 52.27
N ASN A 209 91.67 42.19 53.50
CA ASN A 209 90.24 42.19 53.79
C ASN A 209 89.48 43.27 52.99
N HIS A 210 90.04 44.47 52.86
CA HIS A 210 89.43 45.53 52.05
C HIS A 210 89.33 45.11 50.57
N ARG A 211 90.40 44.52 50.03
CA ARG A 211 90.40 43.97 48.67
C ARG A 211 89.35 42.87 48.49
N LEU A 212 89.31 41.87 49.37
CA LEU A 212 88.35 40.77 49.31
C LEU A 212 86.90 41.27 49.41
N LEU A 213 86.64 42.30 50.24
CA LEU A 213 85.33 42.96 50.31
C LEU A 213 84.97 43.67 48.99
N THR A 214 85.91 44.33 48.32
CA THR A 214 85.64 44.94 47.00
C THR A 214 85.40 43.89 45.91
N GLU A 215 86.13 42.78 45.91
CA GLU A 215 85.92 41.67 44.96
C GLU A 215 84.57 40.97 45.20
N LEU A 216 84.18 40.70 46.46
CA LEU A 216 82.85 40.20 46.82
C LEU A 216 81.72 41.15 46.43
N THR A 217 81.88 42.45 46.66
CA THR A 217 80.87 43.46 46.31
C THR A 217 80.68 43.57 44.80
N ALA A 218 81.77 43.47 44.02
CA ALA A 218 81.71 43.45 42.57
C ALA A 218 81.01 42.18 42.03
N LEU A 219 81.29 41.01 42.61
CA LEU A 219 80.62 39.74 42.24
C LEU A 219 79.11 39.78 42.55
N ALA A 220 78.73 40.22 43.75
CA ALA A 220 77.32 40.38 44.12
C ALA A 220 76.58 41.39 43.23
N GLY A 221 77.25 42.49 42.85
CA GLY A 221 76.72 43.45 41.87
C GLY A 221 76.54 42.86 40.47
N ALA A 222 77.47 42.01 40.01
CA ALA A 222 77.39 41.36 38.71
C ALA A 222 76.25 40.32 38.65
N ASP A 223 76.09 39.50 39.69
CA ASP A 223 75.03 38.48 39.71
C ASP A 223 73.64 39.06 39.96
N THR A 224 73.51 40.13 40.75
CA THR A 224 72.23 40.86 40.84
C THR A 224 71.86 41.54 39.52
N ALA A 225 72.82 42.12 38.79
CA ALA A 225 72.58 42.68 37.45
C ALA A 225 72.13 41.59 36.45
N ARG A 226 72.75 40.41 36.46
CA ARG A 226 72.34 39.25 35.64
C ARG A 226 70.92 38.80 35.95
N LEU A 227 70.57 38.68 37.23
CA LEU A 227 69.22 38.26 37.66
C LEU A 227 68.15 39.28 37.23
N VAL A 228 68.43 40.58 37.32
CA VAL A 228 67.53 41.63 36.78
C VAL A 228 67.38 41.50 35.26
N GLN A 229 68.49 41.33 34.53
CA GLN A 229 68.48 41.19 33.07
C GLN A 229 67.65 39.98 32.60
N GLU A 230 67.81 38.82 33.22
CA GLU A 230 67.04 37.61 32.86
C GLU A 230 65.58 37.71 33.33
N THR A 231 65.30 38.36 34.47
CA THR A 231 63.92 38.64 34.90
C THR A 231 63.18 39.53 33.90
N ASP A 232 63.84 40.59 33.41
CA ASP A 232 63.26 41.47 32.40
C ASP A 232 63.15 40.82 31.01
N ARG A 233 64.03 39.87 30.68
CA ARG A 233 63.91 39.02 29.50
C ARG A 233 62.68 38.12 29.58
N ILE A 234 62.49 37.42 30.71
CA ILE A 234 61.33 36.56 30.96
C ILE A 234 60.03 37.38 30.95
N ARG A 235 60.03 38.60 31.50
CA ARG A 235 58.88 39.52 31.42
C ARG A 235 58.52 39.90 29.98
N ARG A 236 59.52 40.17 29.12
CA ARG A 236 59.30 40.50 27.71
C ARG A 236 58.73 39.30 26.94
N THR A 237 59.33 38.13 27.04
CA THR A 237 58.82 36.93 26.35
C THR A 237 57.44 36.52 26.86
N HIS A 238 57.15 36.67 28.16
CA HIS A 238 55.80 36.44 28.69
C HIS A 238 54.78 37.47 28.17
N ALA A 239 55.16 38.74 28.03
CA ALA A 239 54.28 39.76 27.42
C ALA A 239 54.06 39.51 25.92
N GLU A 240 55.08 39.05 25.20
CA GLU A 240 55.00 38.65 23.79
C GLU A 240 54.06 37.44 23.62
N HIS A 241 54.21 36.39 24.44
CA HIS A 241 53.31 35.23 24.43
C HIS A 241 51.86 35.59 24.81
N LEU A 242 51.63 36.48 25.79
CA LEU A 242 50.29 36.97 26.12
C LEU A 242 49.65 37.72 24.94
N ALA A 243 50.42 38.57 24.25
CA ALA A 243 49.95 39.29 23.08
C ALA A 243 49.72 38.36 21.87
N GLU A 244 50.42 37.23 21.78
CA GLU A 244 50.17 36.18 20.78
C GLU A 244 48.90 35.39 21.11
N LEU A 245 48.71 34.95 22.35
CA LEU A 245 47.48 34.29 22.80
C LEU A 245 46.23 35.16 22.54
N GLN A 246 46.27 36.45 22.90
CA GLN A 246 45.18 37.38 22.62
C GLN A 246 44.85 37.53 21.12
N ARG A 247 45.83 37.38 20.23
CA ARG A 247 45.58 37.35 18.76
C ARG A 247 45.00 36.02 18.31
N ILE A 248 45.43 34.91 18.91
CA ILE A 248 44.92 33.56 18.61
C ILE A 248 43.46 33.47 19.03
N ASP A 249 43.11 33.93 20.24
CA ASP A 249 41.74 33.96 20.76
C ASP A 249 40.82 34.81 19.87
N ALA A 250 41.21 36.05 19.54
CA ALA A 250 40.44 36.92 18.65
C ALA A 250 40.24 36.33 17.23
N VAL A 251 41.19 35.52 16.74
CA VAL A 251 41.08 34.80 15.46
C VAL A 251 40.25 33.51 15.59
N LEU A 252 40.18 32.91 16.78
CA LEU A 252 39.30 31.78 17.08
C LEU A 252 37.85 32.25 17.16
N ASP A 253 37.56 33.28 17.95
CA ASP A 253 36.21 33.85 18.11
C ASP A 253 35.61 34.24 16.77
N ALA A 254 36.32 35.03 15.96
CA ALA A 254 35.88 35.43 14.63
C ALA A 254 35.67 34.23 13.66
N LYS A 255 36.40 33.12 13.85
CA LYS A 255 36.17 31.88 13.09
C LYS A 255 34.97 31.09 13.60
N VAL A 256 34.68 31.12 14.90
CA VAL A 256 33.51 30.47 15.51
C VAL A 256 32.24 31.21 15.11
N GLU A 257 32.20 32.55 15.19
CA GLU A 257 31.10 33.38 14.71
C GLU A 257 30.83 33.14 13.22
N ALA A 258 31.88 33.24 12.38
CA ALA A 258 31.76 32.98 10.95
C ALA A 258 31.40 31.52 10.62
N ALA A 259 31.61 30.55 11.51
CA ALA A 259 31.13 29.18 11.36
C ALA A 259 29.65 29.05 11.77
N ALA A 260 29.25 29.67 12.88
CA ALA A 260 27.86 29.71 13.34
C ALA A 260 26.93 30.35 12.30
N GLU A 261 27.29 31.53 11.76
CA GLU A 261 26.51 32.19 10.71
C GLU A 261 26.34 31.32 9.46
N ARG A 262 27.37 30.54 9.06
CA ARG A 262 27.28 29.63 7.92
C ARG A 262 26.32 28.47 8.22
N ALA A 263 26.44 27.87 9.41
CA ALA A 263 25.55 26.80 9.84
C ALA A 263 24.08 27.27 9.93
N GLU A 264 23.83 28.50 10.41
CA GLU A 264 22.48 29.07 10.43
C GLU A 264 21.91 29.30 9.03
N ARG A 265 22.70 29.88 8.10
CA ARG A 265 22.28 30.07 6.71
C ARG A 265 22.01 28.73 6.00
N GLU A 266 22.84 27.73 6.23
CA GLU A 266 22.63 26.37 5.71
C GLU A 266 21.36 25.72 6.29
N LEU A 267 21.12 25.88 7.60
CA LEU A 267 19.93 25.39 8.28
C LEU A 267 18.64 26.08 7.81
N GLN A 268 18.68 27.41 7.59
CA GLN A 268 17.56 28.15 7.00
C GLN A 268 17.27 27.67 5.58
N GLY A 269 18.28 27.55 4.73
CA GLY A 269 18.13 27.01 3.38
C GLY A 269 17.65 25.56 3.35
N ALA A 270 18.07 24.73 4.32
CA ALA A 270 17.58 23.35 4.47
C ALA A 270 16.10 23.31 4.88
N ARG A 271 15.67 24.17 5.82
CA ARG A 271 14.26 24.31 6.22
C ARG A 271 13.37 24.78 5.09
N GLN A 272 13.82 25.76 4.28
CA GLN A 272 13.10 26.21 3.09
C GLN A 272 12.94 25.07 2.06
N ARG A 273 14.03 24.34 1.74
CA ARG A 273 13.97 23.18 0.85
C ARG A 273 13.04 22.08 1.37
N LEU A 274 13.01 21.83 2.67
CA LEU A 274 12.10 20.86 3.29
C LEU A 274 10.64 21.27 3.07
N HIS A 275 10.28 22.51 3.40
CA HIS A 275 8.91 23.04 3.21
C HIS A 275 8.49 23.01 1.72
N GLU A 276 9.41 23.29 0.79
CA GLU A 276 9.14 23.12 -0.65
C GLU A 276 8.88 21.66 -1.04
N MET A 277 9.65 20.71 -0.48
CA MET A 277 9.46 19.28 -0.75
C MET A 277 8.13 18.78 -0.17
N GLU A 278 7.76 19.20 1.04
CA GLU A 278 6.50 18.86 1.71
C GLU A 278 5.29 19.40 0.93
N ALA A 279 5.33 20.65 0.46
CA ALA A 279 4.27 21.22 -0.36
C ALA A 279 4.11 20.50 -1.71
N ARG A 280 5.22 20.11 -2.35
CA ARG A 280 5.21 19.30 -3.58
C ARG A 280 4.69 17.88 -3.34
N ALA A 281 4.97 17.28 -2.19
CA ALA A 281 4.45 15.97 -1.81
C ALA A 281 2.93 16.01 -1.61
N GLN A 282 2.41 16.99 -0.86
CA GLN A 282 0.97 17.16 -0.64
C GLN A 282 0.19 17.39 -1.95
N GLU A 283 0.74 18.20 -2.87
CA GLU A 283 0.15 18.40 -4.21
C GLU A 283 0.15 17.10 -5.04
N ALA A 284 1.22 16.28 -4.95
CA ALA A 284 1.30 15.00 -5.63
C ALA A 284 0.33 13.96 -5.02
N GLU A 285 0.19 13.92 -3.70
CA GLU A 285 -0.76 13.06 -2.98
C GLU A 285 -2.21 13.43 -3.32
N ARG A 286 -2.56 14.72 -3.40
CA ARG A 286 -3.91 15.14 -3.80
C ARG A 286 -4.23 14.69 -5.22
N ARG A 287 -3.32 14.89 -6.17
CA ARG A 287 -3.47 14.42 -7.57
C ARG A 287 -3.57 12.90 -7.69
N LEU A 288 -2.81 12.16 -6.87
CA LEU A 288 -2.90 10.71 -6.82
C LEU A 288 -4.28 10.26 -6.30
N ALA A 289 -4.79 10.89 -5.24
CA ALA A 289 -6.10 10.60 -4.66
C ALA A 289 -7.28 11.05 -5.56
N GLU A 290 -7.09 12.05 -6.41
CA GLU A 290 -8.02 12.44 -7.48
C GLU A 290 -8.03 11.36 -8.58
N ALA A 291 -6.87 11.07 -9.19
CA ALA A 291 -6.75 10.07 -10.26
C ALA A 291 -7.17 8.64 -9.86
N GLN A 292 -7.00 8.26 -8.59
CA GLN A 292 -7.48 6.98 -8.06
C GLN A 292 -9.00 6.88 -8.02
N ARG A 293 -9.73 7.98 -7.79
CA ARG A 293 -11.22 7.96 -7.83
C ARG A 293 -11.72 7.82 -9.25
N ASP A 294 -11.14 8.59 -10.18
CA ASP A 294 -11.51 8.56 -11.60
C ASP A 294 -11.27 7.17 -12.20
N LEU A 295 -10.20 6.47 -11.78
CA LEU A 295 -9.94 5.09 -12.17
C LEU A 295 -11.00 4.13 -11.64
N VAL A 296 -11.34 4.18 -10.35
CA VAL A 296 -12.36 3.29 -9.74
C VAL A 296 -13.73 3.48 -10.39
N VAL A 297 -14.15 4.73 -10.64
CA VAL A 297 -15.40 5.03 -11.36
C VAL A 297 -15.36 4.49 -12.81
N THR A 298 -14.19 4.49 -13.44
CA THR A 298 -14.00 3.89 -14.77
C THR A 298 -14.11 2.36 -14.73
N ASP A 299 -13.46 1.70 -13.77
CA ASP A 299 -13.48 0.24 -13.61
C ASP A 299 -14.90 -0.25 -13.26
N ASP A 300 -15.61 0.41 -12.34
CA ASP A 300 -17.02 0.11 -12.03
C ASP A 300 -17.91 0.23 -13.28
N LEU A 301 -17.70 1.26 -14.11
CA LEU A 301 -18.44 1.47 -15.35
C LEU A 301 -18.12 0.43 -16.44
N VAL A 302 -16.91 -0.14 -16.45
CA VAL A 302 -16.58 -1.31 -17.29
C VAL A 302 -17.27 -2.56 -16.75
N LEU A 303 -17.22 -2.82 -15.45
CA LEU A 303 -17.87 -3.97 -14.79
C LEU A 303 -19.39 -3.96 -14.99
N LEU A 304 -20.04 -2.80 -14.91
CA LEU A 304 -21.47 -2.64 -15.21
C LEU A 304 -21.79 -3.02 -16.67
N GLN A 305 -20.95 -2.62 -17.63
CA GLN A 305 -21.11 -2.99 -19.04
C GLN A 305 -20.81 -4.47 -19.31
N GLU A 306 -19.96 -5.12 -18.52
CA GLU A 306 -19.77 -6.58 -18.56
C GLU A 306 -20.97 -7.34 -17.93
N ALA A 307 -21.59 -6.77 -16.89
CA ALA A 307 -22.82 -7.28 -16.28
C ALA A 307 -24.10 -6.99 -17.10
N GLY A 308 -23.97 -6.38 -18.30
CA GLY A 308 -25.08 -6.09 -19.21
C GLY A 308 -25.83 -4.77 -18.95
N ILE A 309 -25.41 -3.98 -17.96
CA ILE A 309 -25.90 -2.61 -17.75
C ILE A 309 -25.13 -1.68 -18.69
N TYR A 310 -25.63 -1.56 -19.93
CA TYR A 310 -24.99 -0.77 -20.97
C TYR A 310 -25.61 0.63 -21.10
N GLU A 311 -24.79 1.66 -20.91
CA GLU A 311 -25.17 3.05 -21.20
C GLU A 311 -24.95 3.37 -22.69
N TYR A 312 -26.07 3.53 -23.42
CA TYR A 312 -26.10 3.83 -24.85
C TYR A 312 -25.63 5.27 -25.15
N ARG A 313 -24.63 5.41 -26.04
CA ARG A 313 -24.08 6.71 -26.48
C ARG A 313 -24.84 7.34 -27.64
N HIS A 314 -25.82 6.63 -28.19
CA HIS A 314 -26.71 7.14 -29.23
C HIS A 314 -28.19 6.90 -28.84
N PRO A 315 -29.08 7.89 -28.98
CA PRO A 315 -30.52 7.70 -28.79
C PRO A 315 -31.20 7.03 -30.00
N LEU A 316 -30.59 6.01 -30.63
CA LEU A 316 -31.22 5.24 -31.71
C LEU A 316 -32.04 4.08 -31.12
N ALA A 317 -33.28 3.93 -31.59
CA ALA A 317 -34.28 3.07 -30.96
C ALA A 317 -34.08 1.56 -31.18
N ASP A 318 -33.56 1.16 -32.35
CA ASP A 318 -33.46 -0.24 -32.78
C ASP A 318 -32.17 -0.53 -33.57
N ALA A 319 -31.83 -1.81 -33.71
CA ALA A 319 -30.64 -2.27 -34.42
C ALA A 319 -30.60 -1.88 -35.92
N VAL A 320 -31.74 -1.62 -36.57
CA VAL A 320 -31.80 -1.21 -37.99
C VAL A 320 -31.38 0.25 -38.13
N ALA A 321 -31.84 1.12 -37.24
CA ALA A 321 -31.46 2.53 -37.20
C ALA A 321 -29.94 2.70 -36.95
N TYR A 322 -29.38 1.92 -36.01
CA TYR A 322 -27.92 1.84 -35.79
C TYR A 322 -27.16 1.42 -37.05
N LYS A 323 -27.62 0.36 -37.74
CA LYS A 323 -27.00 -0.10 -38.99
C LYS A 323 -27.02 0.98 -40.08
N ALA A 324 -28.14 1.69 -40.23
CA ALA A 324 -28.28 2.76 -41.21
C ALA A 324 -27.31 3.93 -40.95
N GLU A 325 -27.09 4.32 -39.69
CA GLU A 325 -26.12 5.37 -39.35
C GLU A 325 -24.66 4.88 -39.47
N LEU A 326 -24.36 3.63 -39.13
CA LEU A 326 -23.06 3.01 -39.42
C LEU A 326 -22.74 3.02 -40.92
N ASP A 327 -23.71 2.73 -41.78
CA ASP A 327 -23.50 2.74 -43.24
C ASP A 327 -23.34 4.18 -43.79
N ARG A 328 -24.02 5.19 -43.22
CA ARG A 328 -23.75 6.62 -43.49
C ARG A 328 -22.32 7.02 -43.09
N ILE A 329 -21.84 6.61 -41.91
CA ILE A 329 -20.47 6.86 -41.45
C ILE A 329 -19.45 6.23 -42.41
N LYS A 330 -19.71 5.00 -42.88
CA LYS A 330 -18.87 4.31 -43.87
C LYS A 330 -18.77 5.09 -45.17
N ASP A 331 -19.86 5.60 -45.70
CA ASP A 331 -19.81 6.38 -46.95
C ASP A 331 -19.15 7.74 -46.78
N ARG A 332 -19.25 8.37 -45.59
CA ARG A 332 -18.48 9.58 -45.25
C ARG A 332 -16.97 9.32 -45.22
N TYR A 333 -16.50 8.29 -44.51
CA TYR A 333 -15.05 8.01 -44.47
C TYR A 333 -14.52 7.46 -45.81
N LYS A 334 -15.30 6.66 -46.57
CA LYS A 334 -14.95 6.30 -47.96
C LYS A 334 -14.76 7.54 -48.83
N THR A 335 -15.61 8.56 -48.68
CA THR A 335 -15.53 9.81 -49.44
C THR A 335 -14.28 10.62 -49.09
N LEU A 336 -13.94 10.74 -47.79
CA LEU A 336 -12.68 11.38 -47.37
C LEU A 336 -11.43 10.62 -47.85
N THR A 337 -11.49 9.28 -47.91
CA THR A 337 -10.43 8.45 -48.49
C THR A 337 -10.28 8.71 -50.00
N LYS A 338 -11.38 8.70 -50.77
CA LYS A 338 -11.38 8.97 -52.22
C LYS A 338 -10.86 10.38 -52.54
N ASN A 339 -11.26 11.37 -51.74
CA ASN A 339 -10.92 12.78 -51.95
C ASN A 339 -9.55 13.16 -51.36
N GLY A 340 -8.75 12.20 -50.87
CA GLY A 340 -7.41 12.44 -50.31
C GLY A 340 -7.39 13.24 -49.00
N ARG A 341 -8.53 13.44 -48.32
CA ARG A 341 -8.65 14.22 -47.08
C ARG A 341 -8.45 13.42 -45.80
N ALA A 342 -8.34 12.10 -45.89
CA ALA A 342 -8.12 11.23 -44.73
C ALA A 342 -6.73 11.40 -44.07
N VAL A 343 -5.71 11.73 -44.88
CA VAL A 343 -4.32 11.97 -44.45
C VAL A 343 -3.80 13.21 -45.16
N VAL A 344 -3.14 14.09 -44.43
CA VAL A 344 -2.46 15.28 -44.97
C VAL A 344 -0.95 15.17 -44.75
N GLY A 345 -0.17 15.82 -45.62
CA GLY A 345 1.29 15.90 -45.56
C GLY A 345 1.79 17.03 -46.45
N VAL A 346 3.00 17.54 -46.19
CA VAL A 346 3.55 18.71 -46.91
C VAL A 346 4.08 18.29 -48.28
N THR A 347 3.64 19.00 -49.32
CA THR A 347 4.03 18.80 -50.73
C THR A 347 5.22 19.63 -51.17
N ASP A 348 5.66 20.56 -50.33
CA ASP A 348 6.43 21.74 -50.75
C ASP A 348 7.93 21.50 -50.59
N TRP A 349 8.36 20.33 -51.05
CA TRP A 349 9.75 19.87 -50.96
C TRP A 349 10.13 19.01 -52.18
N THR A 350 11.43 18.97 -52.46
CA THR A 350 12.00 18.29 -53.63
C THR A 350 12.73 17.02 -53.22
N VAL A 351 12.59 15.98 -54.04
CA VAL A 351 13.44 14.77 -54.01
C VAL A 351 14.31 14.85 -55.25
N ASN A 352 15.64 14.75 -55.11
CA ASN A 352 16.60 14.89 -56.22
C ASN A 352 16.43 16.19 -57.04
N GLY A 353 15.98 17.29 -56.41
CA GLY A 353 15.62 18.55 -57.09
C GLY A 353 14.22 18.54 -57.75
N SER A 354 13.58 17.38 -57.89
CA SER A 354 12.24 17.21 -58.47
C SER A 354 11.13 17.39 -57.42
N ALA A 355 10.35 18.47 -57.56
CA ALA A 355 9.11 18.66 -56.80
C ALA A 355 8.01 17.66 -57.22
N ALA A 356 8.09 17.08 -58.43
CA ALA A 356 7.17 16.05 -58.88
C ALA A 356 7.42 14.71 -58.17
N GLU A 357 8.69 14.36 -57.93
CA GLU A 357 9.06 13.18 -57.13
C GLU A 357 8.67 13.34 -55.66
N GLY A 358 8.92 14.51 -55.05
CA GLY A 358 8.45 14.81 -53.69
C GLY A 358 6.93 14.62 -53.55
N ARG A 359 6.14 15.21 -54.45
CA ARG A 359 4.67 15.02 -54.51
C ARG A 359 4.24 13.57 -54.81
N ARG A 360 5.05 12.76 -55.50
CA ARG A 360 4.78 11.33 -55.67
C ARG A 360 5.00 10.59 -54.36
N MET A 361 6.19 10.74 -53.77
CA MET A 361 6.60 10.02 -52.57
C MET A 361 5.68 10.31 -51.37
N VAL A 362 5.28 11.57 -51.15
CA VAL A 362 4.31 11.93 -50.11
C VAL A 362 2.96 11.21 -50.29
N ARG A 363 2.46 11.08 -51.53
CA ARG A 363 1.22 10.36 -51.82
C ARG A 363 1.34 8.86 -51.55
N ASP A 364 2.45 8.25 -51.96
CA ASP A 364 2.69 6.82 -51.77
C ASP A 364 2.88 6.46 -50.27
N PHE A 365 3.61 7.28 -49.50
CA PHE A 365 3.70 7.13 -48.03
C PHE A 365 2.36 7.42 -47.33
N SER A 366 1.62 8.45 -47.72
CA SER A 366 0.29 8.75 -47.14
C SER A 366 -0.69 7.60 -47.37
N LYS A 367 -0.65 6.97 -48.54
CA LYS A 367 -1.45 5.78 -48.90
C LYS A 367 -1.05 4.55 -48.07
N LEU A 368 0.24 4.37 -47.78
CA LEU A 368 0.74 3.31 -46.90
C LEU A 368 0.29 3.52 -45.44
N MET A 369 0.47 4.73 -44.91
CA MET A 369 0.06 5.07 -43.55
C MET A 369 -1.45 4.97 -43.35
N LEU A 370 -2.25 5.44 -44.32
CA LEU A 370 -3.72 5.30 -44.28
C LEU A 370 -4.16 3.83 -44.33
N ARG A 371 -3.44 2.96 -45.06
CA ARG A 371 -3.71 1.51 -45.04
C ARG A 371 -3.42 0.92 -43.66
N ALA A 372 -2.31 1.28 -43.02
CA ALA A 372 -1.99 0.81 -41.67
C ALA A 372 -3.04 1.28 -40.64
N TYR A 373 -3.43 2.56 -40.67
CA TYR A 373 -4.48 3.11 -39.82
C TYR A 373 -5.82 2.40 -40.01
N ASN A 374 -6.22 2.16 -41.26
CA ASN A 374 -7.48 1.48 -41.55
C ASN A 374 -7.46 0.00 -41.17
N ALA A 375 -6.31 -0.68 -41.29
CA ALA A 375 -6.19 -2.06 -40.81
C ALA A 375 -6.41 -2.16 -39.28
N GLU A 376 -5.90 -1.20 -38.51
CA GLU A 376 -6.15 -1.11 -37.06
C GLU A 376 -7.62 -0.77 -36.76
N ALA A 377 -8.21 0.22 -37.44
CA ALA A 377 -9.62 0.58 -37.28
C ALA A 377 -10.57 -0.58 -37.61
N ASP A 378 -10.34 -1.27 -38.73
CA ASP A 378 -11.14 -2.42 -39.16
C ASP A 378 -10.93 -3.65 -38.24
N ALA A 379 -9.76 -3.77 -37.60
CA ALA A 379 -9.51 -4.76 -36.56
C ALA A 379 -10.23 -4.42 -35.24
N ALA A 380 -10.25 -3.15 -34.86
CA ALA A 380 -10.98 -2.67 -33.68
C ALA A 380 -12.51 -2.83 -33.84
N VAL A 381 -13.07 -2.52 -35.02
CA VAL A 381 -14.49 -2.78 -35.35
C VAL A 381 -14.79 -4.27 -35.32
N ARG A 382 -13.98 -5.12 -35.98
CA ARG A 382 -14.16 -6.58 -36.00
C ARG A 382 -14.02 -7.22 -34.61
N GLY A 383 -13.15 -6.65 -33.77
CA GLY A 383 -12.92 -7.07 -32.38
C GLY A 383 -13.83 -6.41 -31.36
N MET A 384 -14.84 -5.64 -31.77
CA MET A 384 -15.65 -4.84 -30.84
C MET A 384 -16.39 -5.73 -29.83
N LYS A 385 -16.38 -5.28 -28.58
CA LYS A 385 -17.31 -5.67 -27.51
C LYS A 385 -17.64 -4.39 -26.73
N PRO A 386 -18.86 -4.19 -26.22
CA PRO A 386 -19.27 -2.94 -25.56
C PRO A 386 -18.26 -2.42 -24.51
N HIS A 387 -17.90 -3.26 -23.52
CA HIS A 387 -16.91 -2.94 -22.47
C HIS A 387 -15.49 -2.64 -22.98
N ARG A 388 -15.12 -3.05 -24.21
CA ARG A 388 -13.78 -2.79 -24.77
C ARG A 388 -13.67 -1.45 -25.51
N LEU A 389 -14.76 -0.71 -25.70
CA LEU A 389 -14.81 0.52 -26.51
C LEU A 389 -13.66 1.49 -26.17
N ALA A 390 -13.47 1.84 -24.89
CA ALA A 390 -12.42 2.76 -24.44
C ALA A 390 -11.00 2.28 -24.84
N SER A 391 -10.70 0.99 -24.62
CA SER A 391 -9.40 0.39 -24.96
C SER A 391 -9.12 0.34 -26.46
N LEU A 392 -10.17 0.31 -27.28
CA LEU A 392 -10.07 0.29 -28.74
C LEU A 392 -9.94 1.69 -29.33
N VAL A 393 -10.61 2.69 -28.73
CA VAL A 393 -10.44 4.11 -29.06
C VAL A 393 -9.03 4.60 -28.71
N ASP A 394 -8.53 4.26 -27.52
CA ASP A 394 -7.15 4.53 -27.09
C ASP A 394 -6.10 3.92 -28.05
N ARG A 395 -6.29 2.65 -28.45
CA ARG A 395 -5.40 2.01 -29.43
C ARG A 395 -5.43 2.70 -30.79
N LEU A 396 -6.60 3.12 -31.25
CA LEU A 396 -6.75 3.85 -32.51
C LEU A 396 -6.07 5.23 -32.47
N GLN A 397 -6.14 5.92 -31.33
CA GLN A 397 -5.41 7.17 -31.08
C GLN A 397 -3.88 6.94 -31.05
N LYS A 398 -3.38 5.92 -30.35
CA LYS A 398 -1.96 5.54 -30.34
C LYS A 398 -1.42 5.14 -31.72
N SER A 399 -2.28 4.54 -32.56
CA SER A 399 -1.98 4.28 -33.98
C SER A 399 -1.85 5.58 -34.78
N ARG A 400 -2.78 6.53 -34.61
CA ARG A 400 -2.72 7.88 -35.20
C ARG A 400 -1.44 8.63 -34.80
N GLU A 401 -1.09 8.62 -33.51
CA GLU A 401 0.12 9.25 -32.97
C GLU A 401 1.40 8.60 -33.51
N THR A 402 1.42 7.27 -33.61
CA THR A 402 2.54 6.53 -34.20
C THR A 402 2.73 6.88 -35.68
N ILE A 403 1.64 7.04 -36.44
CA ILE A 403 1.69 7.50 -37.83
C ILE A 403 2.22 8.94 -37.92
N ALA A 404 1.75 9.86 -37.08
CA ALA A 404 2.26 11.23 -37.05
C ALA A 404 3.76 11.30 -36.67
N ARG A 405 4.22 10.44 -35.76
CA ARG A 405 5.62 10.31 -35.35
C ARG A 405 6.50 9.77 -36.48
N LEU A 406 6.07 8.72 -37.19
CA LEU A 406 6.79 8.16 -38.34
C LEU A 406 6.72 9.09 -39.57
N GLY A 407 5.62 9.81 -39.74
CA GLY A 407 5.39 10.77 -40.81
C GLY A 407 6.04 12.14 -40.61
N ARG A 408 6.67 12.40 -39.46
CA ARG A 408 7.14 13.73 -39.01
C ARG A 408 7.93 14.52 -40.05
N THR A 409 8.87 13.88 -40.75
CA THR A 409 9.71 14.52 -41.78
C THR A 409 8.89 15.09 -42.94
N MET A 410 7.81 14.41 -43.33
CA MET A 410 6.88 14.83 -44.39
C MET A 410 5.60 15.51 -43.81
N ARG A 411 5.56 15.69 -42.49
CA ARG A 411 4.36 16.07 -41.70
C ARG A 411 3.12 15.24 -42.03
N ILE A 412 3.29 13.95 -42.34
CA ILE A 412 2.19 13.03 -42.68
C ILE A 412 1.40 12.69 -41.42
N GLN A 413 0.10 13.01 -41.40
CA GLN A 413 -0.79 12.78 -40.25
C GLN A 413 -2.24 12.47 -40.69
N VAL A 414 -2.93 11.63 -39.91
CA VAL A 414 -4.39 11.38 -40.07
C VAL A 414 -5.16 12.60 -39.58
N THR A 415 -6.12 13.09 -40.37
CA THR A 415 -6.90 14.29 -40.05
C THR A 415 -7.91 14.04 -38.92
N ASP A 416 -8.18 15.07 -38.11
CA ASP A 416 -9.15 14.97 -37.00
C ASP A 416 -10.56 14.61 -37.46
N GLU A 417 -10.97 15.11 -38.63
CA GLU A 417 -12.23 14.75 -39.29
C GLU A 417 -12.32 13.23 -39.53
N TYR A 418 -11.26 12.63 -40.08
CA TYR A 418 -11.21 11.20 -40.37
C TYR A 418 -11.09 10.33 -39.11
N HIS A 419 -10.27 10.78 -38.15
CA HIS A 419 -10.11 10.09 -36.87
C HIS A 419 -11.43 10.07 -36.07
N ARG A 420 -12.10 11.22 -35.92
CA ARG A 420 -13.39 11.33 -35.23
C ARG A 420 -14.47 10.47 -35.89
N LEU A 421 -14.49 10.36 -37.22
CA LEU A 421 -15.43 9.46 -37.91
C LEU A 421 -15.19 7.97 -37.60
N ARG A 422 -13.93 7.53 -37.51
CA ARG A 422 -13.60 6.15 -37.11
C ARG A 422 -13.82 5.89 -35.62
N VAL A 423 -13.61 6.87 -34.75
CA VAL A 423 -14.00 6.78 -33.32
C VAL A 423 -15.53 6.65 -33.21
N ARG A 424 -16.30 7.47 -33.94
CA ARG A 424 -17.76 7.38 -33.96
C ARG A 424 -18.27 6.04 -34.55
N GLU A 425 -17.56 5.45 -35.51
CA GLU A 425 -17.85 4.09 -35.99
C GLU A 425 -17.68 3.04 -34.87
N LEU A 426 -16.63 3.14 -34.05
CA LEU A 426 -16.43 2.25 -32.90
C LEU A 426 -17.55 2.43 -31.85
N GLU A 427 -17.92 3.67 -31.53
CA GLU A 427 -19.03 3.99 -30.60
C GLU A 427 -20.35 3.36 -31.06
N LEU A 428 -20.79 3.63 -32.30
CA LEU A 428 -22.03 3.03 -32.82
C LEU A 428 -21.95 1.51 -32.95
N THR A 429 -20.77 0.94 -33.19
CA THR A 429 -20.61 -0.52 -33.23
C THR A 429 -20.79 -1.14 -31.83
N ALA A 430 -20.32 -0.46 -30.78
CA ALA A 430 -20.55 -0.88 -29.40
C ALA A 430 -22.05 -0.79 -29.03
N ASP A 431 -22.69 0.34 -29.30
CA ASP A 431 -24.12 0.55 -29.06
C ASP A 431 -24.98 -0.49 -29.84
N TYR A 432 -24.68 -0.70 -31.13
CA TYR A 432 -25.38 -1.68 -31.98
C TYR A 432 -25.27 -3.11 -31.43
N LEU A 433 -24.08 -3.54 -31.01
CA LEU A 433 -23.88 -4.89 -30.48
C LEU A 433 -24.60 -5.10 -29.14
N ALA A 434 -24.66 -4.07 -28.28
CA ALA A 434 -25.48 -4.12 -27.07
C ALA A 434 -26.97 -4.27 -27.42
N LYS A 435 -27.47 -3.46 -28.37
CA LYS A 435 -28.90 -3.51 -28.77
C LYS A 435 -29.31 -4.83 -29.42
N VAL A 436 -28.43 -5.43 -30.23
CA VAL A 436 -28.66 -6.74 -30.84
C VAL A 436 -28.74 -7.86 -29.79
N GLU A 437 -27.93 -7.81 -28.72
CA GLU A 437 -28.02 -8.81 -27.64
C GLU A 437 -29.28 -8.59 -26.78
N GLU A 438 -29.68 -7.34 -26.50
CA GLU A 438 -30.94 -6.99 -25.83
C GLU A 438 -32.18 -7.51 -26.60
N GLU A 439 -32.27 -7.24 -27.90
CA GLU A 439 -33.36 -7.73 -28.76
C GLU A 439 -33.38 -9.27 -28.85
N LYS A 440 -32.22 -9.92 -28.78
CA LYS A 440 -32.04 -11.38 -28.83
C LYS A 440 -32.44 -12.05 -27.52
N GLU A 441 -32.12 -11.47 -26.36
CA GLU A 441 -32.62 -11.96 -25.06
C GLU A 441 -34.14 -11.80 -24.97
N ARG A 442 -34.69 -10.64 -25.37
CA ARG A 442 -36.16 -10.46 -25.43
C ARG A 442 -36.83 -11.54 -26.29
N ARG A 443 -36.29 -11.84 -27.47
CA ARG A 443 -36.78 -12.92 -28.36
C ARG A 443 -36.59 -14.33 -27.78
N ARG A 444 -35.60 -14.55 -26.92
CA ARG A 444 -35.41 -15.82 -26.19
C ARG A 444 -36.48 -15.99 -25.11
N GLU A 445 -36.79 -14.92 -24.37
CA GLU A 445 -37.86 -14.90 -23.35
C GLU A 445 -39.26 -15.05 -23.97
N GLU A 446 -39.56 -14.35 -25.07
CA GLU A 446 -40.82 -14.47 -25.82
C GLU A 446 -41.05 -15.92 -26.29
N ARG A 447 -40.02 -16.55 -26.86
CA ARG A 447 -40.06 -17.97 -27.27
C ARG A 447 -40.09 -18.94 -26.08
N ALA A 448 -39.66 -18.52 -24.89
CA ALA A 448 -39.81 -19.35 -23.70
C ALA A 448 -41.26 -19.35 -23.22
N ARG A 449 -41.91 -18.18 -23.17
CA ARG A 449 -43.34 -18.02 -22.85
C ARG A 449 -44.23 -18.80 -23.80
N GLN A 450 -44.03 -18.64 -25.11
CA GLN A 450 -44.79 -19.37 -26.14
C GLN A 450 -44.70 -20.90 -25.97
N ARG A 451 -43.52 -21.44 -25.64
CA ARG A 451 -43.36 -22.89 -25.39
C ARG A 451 -43.95 -23.36 -24.06
N GLU A 452 -44.16 -22.46 -23.11
CA GLU A 452 -44.81 -22.76 -21.84
C GLU A 452 -46.34 -22.75 -22.01
N GLU A 453 -46.85 -21.80 -22.80
CA GLU A 453 -48.26 -21.74 -23.25
C GLU A 453 -48.61 -22.98 -24.10
N GLU A 454 -47.83 -23.32 -25.14
CA GLU A 454 -47.98 -24.56 -25.92
C GLU A 454 -47.91 -25.84 -25.05
N ARG A 455 -47.15 -25.83 -23.95
CA ARG A 455 -47.06 -26.97 -23.02
C ARG A 455 -48.33 -27.10 -22.19
N LEU A 456 -48.86 -25.98 -21.70
CA LEU A 456 -50.09 -25.93 -20.92
C LEU A 456 -51.31 -26.35 -21.76
N GLU A 457 -51.44 -25.84 -22.98
CA GLU A 457 -52.50 -26.24 -23.92
C GLU A 457 -52.48 -27.77 -24.16
N ARG A 458 -51.28 -28.35 -24.37
CA ARG A 458 -51.11 -29.79 -24.57
C ARG A 458 -51.34 -30.63 -23.32
N GLU A 459 -51.17 -30.06 -22.14
CA GLU A 459 -51.45 -30.69 -20.85
C GLU A 459 -52.96 -30.76 -20.60
N ILE A 460 -53.66 -29.63 -20.73
CA ILE A 460 -55.12 -29.56 -20.56
C ILE A 460 -55.83 -30.43 -21.62
N ALA A 461 -55.39 -30.38 -22.88
CA ALA A 461 -55.95 -31.21 -23.95
C ALA A 461 -55.71 -32.72 -23.73
N ARG A 462 -54.66 -33.12 -23.00
CA ARG A 462 -54.45 -34.53 -22.61
C ARG A 462 -55.38 -34.94 -21.47
N GLU A 463 -55.56 -34.07 -20.48
CA GLU A 463 -56.36 -34.40 -19.30
C GLU A 463 -57.86 -34.40 -19.62
N ARG A 464 -58.37 -33.43 -20.40
CA ARG A 464 -59.72 -33.53 -20.98
C ARG A 464 -59.89 -34.84 -21.77
N ALA A 465 -58.94 -35.17 -22.65
CA ALA A 465 -58.98 -36.43 -23.41
C ALA A 465 -58.75 -37.70 -22.57
N ARG A 466 -58.46 -37.59 -21.27
CA ARG A 466 -58.49 -38.69 -20.29
C ARG A 466 -59.86 -38.74 -19.62
N LEU A 467 -60.32 -37.61 -19.05
CA LEU A 467 -61.63 -37.47 -18.41
C LEU A 467 -62.76 -37.89 -19.36
N ASP A 468 -62.74 -37.45 -20.62
CA ASP A 468 -63.64 -37.89 -21.70
C ASP A 468 -63.77 -39.42 -21.77
N LYS A 469 -62.63 -40.13 -21.76
CA LYS A 469 -62.60 -41.59 -21.92
C LYS A 469 -63.14 -42.30 -20.69
N GLU A 470 -62.86 -41.77 -19.50
CA GLU A 470 -63.32 -42.33 -18.23
C GLU A 470 -64.82 -42.05 -18.03
N ARG A 471 -65.28 -40.84 -18.34
CA ARG A 471 -66.68 -40.42 -18.42
C ARG A 471 -67.49 -41.30 -19.37
N ASN A 472 -67.03 -41.48 -20.62
CA ASN A 472 -67.68 -42.35 -21.59
C ASN A 472 -67.71 -43.83 -21.13
N ARG A 473 -66.64 -44.31 -20.48
CA ARG A 473 -66.58 -45.67 -19.91
C ARG A 473 -67.60 -45.86 -18.77
N LEU A 474 -67.72 -44.89 -17.87
CA LEU A 474 -68.66 -44.92 -16.75
C LEU A 474 -70.11 -44.77 -17.22
N ALA A 475 -70.39 -43.85 -18.15
CA ALA A 475 -71.71 -43.68 -18.75
C ALA A 475 -72.20 -44.98 -19.44
N LEU A 476 -71.34 -45.65 -20.22
CA LEU A 476 -71.66 -46.93 -20.86
C LEU A 476 -71.80 -48.09 -19.86
N ALA A 477 -71.09 -48.04 -18.71
CA ALA A 477 -71.29 -49.00 -17.63
C ALA A 477 -72.63 -48.78 -16.90
N LEU A 478 -72.99 -47.52 -16.65
CA LEU A 478 -74.24 -47.11 -16.02
C LEU A 478 -75.46 -47.44 -16.91
N GLU A 479 -75.37 -47.21 -18.22
CA GLU A 479 -76.39 -47.60 -19.20
C GLU A 479 -76.62 -49.12 -19.21
N ARG A 480 -75.53 -49.92 -19.18
CA ARG A 480 -75.61 -51.39 -19.07
C ARG A 480 -76.20 -51.85 -17.74
N ALA A 481 -75.80 -51.24 -16.62
CA ALA A 481 -76.33 -51.56 -15.30
C ALA A 481 -77.85 -51.32 -15.22
N ARG A 482 -78.31 -50.16 -15.73
CA ARG A 482 -79.73 -49.78 -15.79
C ARG A 482 -80.54 -50.66 -16.75
N SER A 483 -79.99 -51.01 -17.92
CA SER A 483 -80.71 -51.80 -18.95
C SER A 483 -80.74 -53.31 -18.69
N ALA A 484 -79.78 -53.85 -17.95
CA ALA A 484 -79.75 -55.28 -17.60
C ALA A 484 -80.76 -55.67 -16.50
N GLY A 485 -81.24 -54.70 -15.69
CA GLY A 485 -82.20 -54.96 -14.60
C GLY A 485 -81.67 -55.83 -13.46
N GLN A 486 -80.35 -56.08 -13.42
CA GLN A 486 -79.68 -56.97 -12.46
C GLN A 486 -78.59 -56.27 -11.61
N ALA A 487 -78.43 -54.96 -11.75
CA ALA A 487 -77.51 -54.19 -10.90
C ALA A 487 -78.24 -53.73 -9.62
N ASP A 488 -77.60 -53.94 -8.46
CA ASP A 488 -78.07 -53.36 -7.20
C ASP A 488 -78.07 -51.83 -7.27
N ALA A 489 -79.04 -51.19 -6.60
CA ALA A 489 -79.17 -49.73 -6.59
C ALA A 489 -77.88 -49.01 -6.14
N ALA A 490 -77.17 -49.58 -5.15
CA ALA A 490 -75.89 -49.06 -4.67
C ALA A 490 -74.78 -49.07 -5.75
N GLN A 491 -74.81 -50.00 -6.71
CA GLN A 491 -73.85 -50.03 -7.82
C GLN A 491 -74.15 -48.98 -8.89
N ILE A 492 -75.44 -48.62 -9.05
CA ILE A 492 -75.88 -47.52 -9.91
C ILE A 492 -75.48 -46.18 -9.28
N GLU A 493 -75.74 -46.00 -7.98
CA GLU A 493 -75.35 -44.82 -7.18
C GLU A 493 -73.82 -44.61 -7.17
N GLU A 494 -73.03 -45.68 -7.00
CA GLU A 494 -71.56 -45.64 -7.07
C GLU A 494 -71.02 -45.20 -8.44
N LEU A 495 -71.71 -45.53 -9.53
CA LEU A 495 -71.35 -45.09 -10.88
C LEU A 495 -71.79 -43.65 -11.16
N GLU A 496 -72.96 -43.25 -10.66
CA GLU A 496 -73.46 -41.88 -10.77
C GLU A 496 -72.60 -40.88 -9.98
N ARG A 497 -72.18 -41.26 -8.76
CA ARG A 497 -71.25 -40.42 -7.96
C ARG A 497 -69.92 -40.21 -8.67
N LYS A 498 -69.34 -41.27 -9.27
CA LYS A 498 -68.09 -41.16 -10.05
C LYS A 498 -68.22 -40.33 -11.33
N LEU A 499 -69.41 -40.32 -11.94
CA LEU A 499 -69.67 -39.44 -13.07
C LEU A 499 -69.74 -37.98 -12.63
N ALA A 500 -70.37 -37.69 -11.49
CA ALA A 500 -70.41 -36.36 -10.88
C ALA A 500 -69.04 -35.89 -10.35
N GLU A 501 -68.20 -36.80 -9.85
CA GLU A 501 -66.80 -36.52 -9.49
C GLU A 501 -66.03 -36.02 -10.73
N ILE A 502 -66.18 -36.66 -11.90
CA ILE A 502 -65.54 -36.24 -13.16
C ILE A 502 -66.12 -34.95 -13.73
N ASP A 503 -67.46 -34.79 -13.73
CA ASP A 503 -68.10 -33.56 -14.19
C ASP A 503 -67.62 -32.34 -13.37
N ALA A 504 -67.40 -32.52 -12.06
CA ALA A 504 -66.85 -31.49 -11.18
C ALA A 504 -65.35 -31.20 -11.41
N GLU A 505 -64.55 -32.22 -11.78
CA GLU A 505 -63.16 -32.04 -12.22
C GLU A 505 -63.08 -31.26 -13.54
N GLU A 506 -63.96 -31.53 -14.51
CA GLU A 506 -64.02 -30.79 -15.77
C GLU A 506 -64.46 -29.33 -15.54
N GLU A 507 -65.48 -29.06 -14.71
CA GLU A 507 -65.79 -27.68 -14.31
C GLU A 507 -64.60 -26.97 -13.63
N ALA A 508 -63.77 -27.71 -12.87
CA ALA A 508 -62.57 -27.16 -12.23
C ALA A 508 -61.42 -26.90 -13.22
N ILE A 509 -61.45 -27.47 -14.42
CA ILE A 509 -60.58 -27.11 -15.54
C ILE A 509 -61.18 -25.88 -16.27
N ASP A 510 -62.46 -25.91 -16.63
CA ASP A 510 -63.19 -24.81 -17.27
C ASP A 510 -63.02 -23.48 -16.53
N ARG A 511 -63.22 -23.48 -15.20
CA ARG A 511 -63.03 -22.29 -14.35
C ARG A 511 -61.61 -21.73 -14.40
N ARG A 512 -60.59 -22.59 -14.53
CA ARG A 512 -59.17 -22.20 -14.63
C ARG A 512 -58.79 -21.71 -16.03
N GLU A 513 -59.38 -22.25 -17.09
CA GLU A 513 -59.20 -21.72 -18.45
C GLU A 513 -59.91 -20.37 -18.66
N ALA A 514 -61.13 -20.23 -18.13
CA ALA A 514 -61.91 -19.00 -18.22
C ALA A 514 -61.28 -17.82 -17.45
N ASN A 515 -60.61 -18.08 -16.32
CA ASN A 515 -59.93 -17.06 -15.54
C ASN A 515 -58.40 -17.09 -15.76
N SER A 516 -57.93 -16.32 -16.73
CA SER A 516 -56.48 -16.18 -17.04
C SER A 516 -55.62 -15.57 -15.92
N ARG A 517 -56.21 -15.11 -14.81
CA ARG A 517 -55.50 -14.65 -13.60
C ARG A 517 -55.39 -15.73 -12.52
N ALA A 518 -56.15 -16.81 -12.63
CA ALA A 518 -56.09 -17.93 -11.70
C ALA A 518 -54.79 -18.75 -11.85
N GLY A 519 -54.38 -19.40 -10.77
CA GLY A 519 -53.24 -20.30 -10.76
C GLY A 519 -52.70 -20.54 -9.36
N TYR A 520 -51.47 -21.07 -9.29
CA TYR A 520 -50.76 -21.26 -8.03
C TYR A 520 -49.58 -20.29 -7.93
N VAL A 521 -49.47 -19.59 -6.81
CA VAL A 521 -48.23 -18.91 -6.41
C VAL A 521 -47.39 -19.90 -5.62
N TYR A 522 -46.15 -20.11 -6.06
CA TYR A 522 -45.18 -20.99 -5.40
C TYR A 522 -44.04 -20.19 -4.75
N VAL A 523 -43.59 -20.67 -3.60
CA VAL A 523 -42.39 -20.18 -2.90
C VAL A 523 -41.44 -21.35 -2.74
N ILE A 524 -40.25 -21.24 -3.33
CA ILE A 524 -39.25 -22.32 -3.36
C ILE A 524 -37.84 -21.81 -3.01
N SER A 525 -37.00 -22.65 -2.44
CA SER A 525 -35.57 -22.35 -2.21
C SER A 525 -34.67 -23.52 -2.62
N ASN A 526 -33.36 -23.28 -2.64
CA ASN A 526 -32.38 -24.33 -2.86
C ASN A 526 -31.12 -23.98 -2.07
N ILE A 527 -31.03 -24.50 -0.84
CA ILE A 527 -29.97 -24.09 0.10
C ILE A 527 -28.57 -24.57 -0.33
N GLY A 528 -28.49 -25.64 -1.14
CA GLY A 528 -27.21 -26.12 -1.69
C GLY A 528 -26.71 -25.31 -2.90
N ALA A 529 -27.59 -24.58 -3.59
CA ALA A 529 -27.23 -23.69 -4.71
C ALA A 529 -27.12 -22.21 -4.31
N PHE A 530 -27.97 -21.75 -3.38
CA PHE A 530 -28.18 -20.32 -3.09
C PHE A 530 -28.10 -19.94 -1.59
N GLY A 531 -27.95 -20.92 -0.70
CA GLY A 531 -27.93 -20.70 0.76
C GLY A 531 -29.30 -20.46 1.38
N GLU A 532 -29.32 -20.21 2.70
CA GLU A 532 -30.52 -20.19 3.55
C GLU A 532 -31.36 -18.89 3.45
N SER A 533 -30.93 -17.91 2.66
CA SER A 533 -31.55 -16.58 2.57
C SER A 533 -31.73 -16.13 1.12
N MET A 534 -32.09 -17.07 0.25
CA MET A 534 -32.58 -16.78 -1.09
C MET A 534 -33.75 -17.69 -1.44
N VAL A 535 -34.85 -17.08 -1.86
CA VAL A 535 -36.06 -17.76 -2.35
C VAL A 535 -36.39 -17.30 -3.76
N LYS A 536 -37.09 -18.15 -4.51
CA LYS A 536 -37.85 -17.75 -5.69
C LYS A 536 -39.34 -17.70 -5.33
N ILE A 537 -39.98 -16.60 -5.71
CA ILE A 537 -41.43 -16.43 -5.68
C ILE A 537 -41.89 -16.36 -7.14
N GLY A 538 -42.91 -17.11 -7.53
CA GLY A 538 -43.43 -17.06 -8.90
C GLY A 538 -44.80 -17.69 -9.01
N LEU A 539 -45.43 -17.56 -10.19
CA LEU A 539 -46.74 -18.16 -10.47
C LEU A 539 -46.64 -19.29 -11.51
N THR A 540 -47.60 -20.22 -11.45
CA THR A 540 -47.80 -21.28 -12.44
C THR A 540 -49.29 -21.46 -12.73
N ARG A 541 -49.62 -21.74 -13.99
CA ARG A 541 -50.99 -22.02 -14.49
C ARG A 541 -51.21 -23.50 -14.83
N ARG A 542 -50.24 -24.36 -14.50
CA ARG A 542 -50.32 -25.83 -14.67
C ARG A 542 -51.49 -26.43 -13.89
N LEU A 543 -51.98 -27.58 -14.34
CA LEU A 543 -52.96 -28.38 -13.60
C LEU A 543 -52.34 -28.95 -12.32
N ASP A 544 -51.09 -29.45 -12.40
CA ASP A 544 -50.23 -29.77 -11.25
C ASP A 544 -49.13 -28.69 -11.08
N PRO A 545 -49.11 -27.94 -9.97
CA PRO A 545 -48.07 -26.94 -9.74
C PRO A 545 -46.68 -27.53 -9.45
N MET A 546 -46.58 -28.78 -8.99
CA MET A 546 -45.32 -29.43 -8.64
C MET A 546 -44.49 -29.80 -9.88
N ASP A 547 -45.14 -30.14 -10.99
CA ASP A 547 -44.48 -30.34 -12.28
C ASP A 547 -43.66 -29.10 -12.71
N ARG A 548 -44.14 -27.89 -12.38
CA ARG A 548 -43.37 -26.67 -12.63
C ARG A 548 -42.16 -26.53 -11.70
N VAL A 549 -42.25 -26.95 -10.45
CA VAL A 549 -41.09 -26.95 -9.53
C VAL A 549 -40.03 -27.92 -10.03
N ASN A 550 -40.44 -29.10 -10.51
CA ASN A 550 -39.56 -30.09 -11.11
C ASN A 550 -38.90 -29.58 -12.41
N GLU A 551 -39.67 -28.96 -13.33
CA GLU A 551 -39.15 -28.30 -14.54
C GLU A 551 -38.05 -27.25 -14.24
N LEU A 552 -38.18 -26.52 -13.12
CA LEU A 552 -37.21 -25.50 -12.71
C LEU A 552 -35.95 -26.08 -12.07
N GLY A 553 -36.06 -27.22 -11.38
CA GLY A 553 -34.93 -27.90 -10.73
C GLY A 553 -34.00 -28.59 -11.72
N ASP A 554 -34.53 -29.54 -12.49
CA ASP A 554 -33.74 -30.51 -13.27
C ASP A 554 -32.82 -29.88 -14.34
N ALA A 555 -33.03 -28.61 -14.71
CA ALA A 555 -32.37 -27.97 -15.86
C ALA A 555 -31.28 -26.94 -15.53
N SER A 556 -31.09 -26.50 -14.27
CA SER A 556 -30.24 -25.32 -13.97
C SER A 556 -29.63 -25.23 -12.56
N VAL A 557 -29.85 -26.20 -11.68
CA VAL A 557 -29.30 -26.19 -10.30
C VAL A 557 -28.73 -27.57 -9.91
N PRO A 558 -27.73 -27.64 -9.01
CA PRO A 558 -27.07 -28.90 -8.63
C PRO A 558 -27.89 -29.82 -7.70
N PHE A 559 -28.99 -29.32 -7.14
CA PHE A 559 -29.91 -30.03 -6.26
C PHE A 559 -31.34 -29.63 -6.62
N ARG A 560 -32.34 -30.42 -6.21
CA ARG A 560 -33.75 -30.04 -6.38
C ARG A 560 -34.15 -28.84 -5.50
N PHE A 561 -35.27 -28.19 -5.87
CA PHE A 561 -35.85 -27.11 -5.09
C PHE A 561 -36.69 -27.65 -3.93
N ASP A 562 -36.50 -27.08 -2.74
CA ASP A 562 -37.40 -27.22 -1.61
C ASP A 562 -38.64 -26.35 -1.79
N VAL A 563 -39.83 -26.90 -1.53
CA VAL A 563 -41.10 -26.17 -1.58
C VAL A 563 -41.47 -25.66 -0.20
N HIS A 564 -41.74 -24.36 -0.09
CA HIS A 564 -42.18 -23.72 1.15
C HIS A 564 -43.68 -23.43 1.16
N ALA A 565 -44.27 -23.12 0.01
CA ALA A 565 -45.70 -22.87 -0.15
C ALA A 565 -46.16 -23.14 -1.59
N LEU A 566 -47.39 -23.65 -1.73
CA LEU A 566 -48.15 -23.73 -2.98
C LEU A 566 -49.56 -23.20 -2.71
N ILE A 567 -49.87 -21.99 -3.17
CA ILE A 567 -51.11 -21.28 -2.84
C ILE A 567 -51.93 -21.07 -4.10
N TYR A 568 -53.05 -21.78 -4.21
CA TYR A 568 -54.06 -21.50 -5.23
C TYR A 568 -54.68 -20.11 -5.00
N SER A 569 -54.88 -19.35 -6.06
CA SER A 569 -55.64 -18.10 -6.03
C SER A 569 -56.30 -17.82 -7.37
N ASP A 570 -57.55 -17.36 -7.35
CA ASP A 570 -58.26 -16.84 -8.52
C ASP A 570 -57.68 -15.51 -9.02
N ASP A 571 -56.80 -14.85 -8.25
CA ASP A 571 -55.94 -13.78 -8.71
C ASP A 571 -54.47 -13.99 -8.29
N ALA A 572 -53.90 -15.12 -8.71
CA ALA A 572 -52.49 -15.44 -8.53
C ALA A 572 -51.56 -14.35 -9.11
N VAL A 573 -51.98 -13.66 -10.18
CA VAL A 573 -51.27 -12.52 -10.78
C VAL A 573 -51.26 -11.29 -9.85
N GLY A 574 -52.36 -11.03 -9.15
CA GLY A 574 -52.45 -9.98 -8.13
C GLY A 574 -51.57 -10.29 -6.91
N LEU A 575 -51.63 -11.52 -6.41
CA LEU A 575 -50.86 -11.98 -5.25
C LEU A 575 -49.35 -12.00 -5.52
N GLU A 576 -48.92 -12.54 -6.66
CA GLU A 576 -47.51 -12.56 -7.07
C GLU A 576 -46.93 -11.15 -7.18
N ARG A 577 -47.67 -10.23 -7.83
CA ARG A 577 -47.24 -8.83 -7.96
C ARG A 577 -47.14 -8.12 -6.62
N ALA A 578 -48.01 -8.42 -5.66
CA ALA A 578 -47.96 -7.84 -4.33
C ALA A 578 -46.69 -8.27 -3.56
N LEU A 579 -46.37 -9.56 -3.56
CA LEU A 579 -45.16 -10.11 -2.94
C LEU A 579 -43.88 -9.56 -3.60
N HIS A 580 -43.87 -9.45 -4.93
CA HIS A 580 -42.76 -8.83 -5.66
C HIS A 580 -42.56 -7.37 -5.29
N GLN A 581 -43.64 -6.61 -5.08
CA GLN A 581 -43.59 -5.21 -4.67
C GLN A 581 -43.13 -5.06 -3.21
N GLU A 582 -43.53 -5.96 -2.31
CA GLU A 582 -43.09 -5.96 -0.90
C GLU A 582 -41.59 -6.31 -0.75
N PHE A 583 -41.06 -7.17 -1.63
CA PHE A 583 -39.65 -7.60 -1.60
C PHE A 583 -38.75 -6.95 -2.67
N GLU A 584 -39.20 -5.90 -3.35
CA GLU A 584 -38.47 -5.29 -4.48
C GLU A 584 -37.06 -4.79 -4.08
N ALA A 585 -36.90 -4.26 -2.87
CA ALA A 585 -35.59 -3.83 -2.36
C ALA A 585 -34.62 -5.01 -2.17
N GLN A 586 -35.14 -6.20 -1.87
CA GLN A 586 -34.40 -7.45 -1.67
C GLN A 586 -34.25 -8.27 -2.97
N ARG A 587 -34.79 -7.81 -4.11
CA ARG A 587 -34.69 -8.50 -5.40
C ARG A 587 -33.22 -8.70 -5.80
N VAL A 588 -32.85 -9.95 -6.10
CA VAL A 588 -31.48 -10.36 -6.46
C VAL A 588 -31.08 -9.78 -7.81
N ASN A 589 -31.96 -9.88 -8.82
CA ASN A 589 -31.72 -9.32 -10.14
C ASN A 589 -32.52 -8.04 -10.38
N ARG A 590 -31.84 -6.90 -10.24
CA ARG A 590 -32.41 -5.55 -10.45
C ARG A 590 -32.39 -5.07 -11.91
N VAL A 591 -31.77 -5.83 -12.82
CA VAL A 591 -31.65 -5.49 -14.26
C VAL A 591 -32.74 -6.17 -15.07
N ASN A 592 -33.02 -7.43 -14.78
CA ASN A 592 -34.11 -8.20 -15.36
C ASN A 592 -35.07 -8.66 -14.24
N PRO A 593 -36.15 -7.91 -13.96
CA PRO A 593 -37.09 -8.24 -12.89
C PRO A 593 -37.87 -9.55 -13.13
N ARG A 594 -37.84 -10.13 -14.34
CA ARG A 594 -38.39 -11.46 -14.65
C ARG A 594 -37.56 -12.61 -14.05
N ARG A 595 -36.44 -12.31 -13.37
CA ARG A 595 -35.67 -13.26 -12.57
C ARG A 595 -36.01 -13.06 -11.09
N GLU A 596 -37.08 -13.75 -10.71
CA GLU A 596 -37.90 -13.51 -9.51
C GLU A 596 -37.30 -14.15 -8.24
N PHE A 597 -36.01 -13.90 -8.01
CA PHE A 597 -35.27 -14.33 -6.82
C PHE A 597 -35.08 -13.17 -5.85
N PHE A 598 -35.21 -13.44 -4.55
CA PHE A 598 -35.22 -12.43 -3.49
C PHE A 598 -34.34 -12.86 -2.30
N HIS A 599 -33.57 -11.91 -1.76
CA HIS A 599 -32.76 -12.09 -0.54
C HIS A 599 -33.62 -12.00 0.73
N VAL A 600 -34.51 -12.99 0.90
CA VAL A 600 -35.38 -13.14 2.08
C VAL A 600 -35.46 -14.60 2.51
N THR A 601 -35.83 -14.85 3.75
CA THR A 601 -36.06 -16.20 4.28
C THR A 601 -37.51 -16.67 4.01
N PRO A 602 -37.78 -17.99 3.99
CA PRO A 602 -39.15 -18.50 3.86
C PRO A 602 -40.11 -17.90 4.91
N ALA A 603 -39.68 -17.76 6.16
CA ALA A 603 -40.48 -17.17 7.24
C ALA A 603 -40.95 -15.73 6.90
N GLN A 604 -40.09 -14.90 6.31
CA GLN A 604 -40.47 -13.54 5.88
C GLN A 604 -41.54 -13.58 4.78
N VAL A 605 -41.48 -14.54 3.87
CA VAL A 605 -42.49 -14.72 2.81
C VAL A 605 -43.81 -15.26 3.36
N ARG A 606 -43.79 -16.17 4.36
CA ARG A 606 -45.01 -16.57 5.08
C ARG A 606 -45.70 -15.36 5.71
N ASP A 607 -44.94 -14.51 6.39
CA ASP A 607 -45.51 -13.36 7.10
C ASP A 607 -46.09 -12.33 6.12
N ALA A 608 -45.51 -12.19 4.93
CA ALA A 608 -46.05 -11.44 3.79
C ALA A 608 -47.33 -12.08 3.22
N LEU A 609 -47.32 -13.39 2.98
CA LEU A 609 -48.49 -14.15 2.52
C LEU A 609 -49.67 -14.03 3.51
N ALA A 610 -49.42 -14.03 4.81
CA ALA A 610 -50.45 -13.82 5.83
C ALA A 610 -51.08 -12.40 5.76
N ARG A 611 -50.36 -11.40 5.24
CA ARG A 611 -50.91 -10.05 4.96
C ARG A 611 -51.72 -9.99 3.66
N HIS A 612 -51.34 -10.77 2.65
CA HIS A 612 -51.82 -10.61 1.27
C HIS A 612 -52.81 -11.70 0.77
N ALA A 613 -52.78 -12.93 1.33
CA ALA A 613 -53.61 -14.05 0.90
C ALA A 613 -54.76 -14.41 1.88
N GLY A 614 -54.80 -13.79 3.05
CA GLY A 614 -55.86 -14.02 4.05
C GLY A 614 -55.79 -15.41 4.70
N GLN A 615 -56.96 -16.01 5.00
CA GLN A 615 -57.06 -17.26 5.76
C GLN A 615 -56.90 -18.54 4.92
N HIS A 616 -56.67 -18.45 3.60
CA HIS A 616 -56.48 -19.62 2.73
C HIS A 616 -55.03 -20.18 2.81
N LEU A 617 -54.53 -20.35 4.04
CA LEU A 617 -53.18 -20.79 4.33
C LEU A 617 -53.11 -22.33 4.33
N LEU A 618 -52.93 -22.91 3.14
CA LEU A 618 -52.48 -24.29 2.98
C LEU A 618 -50.97 -24.41 3.32
N GLU A 619 -50.55 -25.64 3.61
CA GLU A 619 -49.33 -26.04 4.32
C GLU A 619 -48.06 -25.20 4.00
N PHE A 620 -47.49 -24.58 5.04
CA PHE A 620 -46.26 -23.79 4.95
C PHE A 620 -45.06 -24.51 5.59
N HIS A 621 -44.09 -24.92 4.78
CA HIS A 621 -42.89 -25.63 5.24
C HIS A 621 -41.75 -24.63 5.51
N GLU A 622 -41.64 -24.14 6.74
CA GLU A 622 -40.63 -23.11 7.08
C GLU A 622 -39.17 -23.58 6.94
N LYS A 623 -38.91 -24.88 7.13
CA LYS A 623 -37.58 -25.47 7.01
C LYS A 623 -37.48 -26.30 5.72
N PRO A 624 -36.49 -26.04 4.83
CA PRO A 624 -36.23 -26.90 3.69
C PRO A 624 -35.79 -28.31 4.15
N GLU A 625 -36.13 -29.34 3.38
CA GLU A 625 -35.76 -30.74 3.64
C GLU A 625 -34.40 -31.08 3.03
N ALA A 626 -34.09 -30.53 1.86
CA ALA A 626 -32.78 -30.55 1.19
C ALA A 626 -32.02 -31.89 1.30
N PRO A 627 -32.65 -33.06 1.02
CA PRO A 627 -32.10 -34.36 1.37
C PRO A 627 -30.78 -34.66 0.65
N GLU A 628 -30.69 -34.35 -0.64
CA GLU A 628 -29.49 -34.53 -1.48
C GLU A 628 -28.30 -33.70 -0.96
N TRP A 629 -28.56 -32.45 -0.57
CA TRP A 629 -27.55 -31.55 -0.01
C TRP A 629 -27.07 -32.01 1.38
N ARG A 630 -28.01 -32.41 2.26
CA ARG A 630 -27.68 -32.92 3.60
C ARG A 630 -26.90 -34.23 3.53
N ALA A 631 -27.26 -35.13 2.62
CA ALA A 631 -26.48 -36.32 2.30
C ALA A 631 -25.08 -35.98 1.76
N SER A 632 -24.96 -34.99 0.88
CA SER A 632 -23.68 -34.53 0.33
C SER A 632 -22.74 -33.97 1.41
N ILE A 633 -23.27 -33.16 2.33
CA ILE A 633 -22.50 -32.64 3.49
C ILE A 633 -22.13 -33.76 4.46
N ALA A 634 -22.99 -34.74 4.69
CA ALA A 634 -22.66 -35.91 5.51
C ALA A 634 -21.56 -36.77 4.87
N ALA A 635 -21.62 -37.01 3.55
CA ALA A 635 -20.60 -37.74 2.81
C ALA A 635 -19.24 -37.03 2.82
N ALA A 636 -19.22 -35.70 2.65
CA ALA A 636 -17.98 -34.92 2.74
C ALA A 636 -17.35 -34.98 4.15
N ARG A 637 -18.16 -34.89 5.21
CA ARG A 637 -17.70 -35.02 6.61
C ARG A 637 -17.25 -36.43 7.00
N ALA A 638 -17.62 -37.46 6.23
CA ALA A 638 -17.15 -38.82 6.42
C ALA A 638 -15.82 -39.12 5.69
N GLN A 639 -15.29 -38.14 4.94
CA GLN A 639 -14.03 -38.23 4.18
C GLN A 639 -12.92 -37.33 4.76
N SER A 640 -13.21 -36.64 5.88
CA SER A 640 -12.32 -35.70 6.58
C SER A 640 -12.02 -36.16 8.00
#